data_AF-A0A516GET3-F1
#
_entry.id   AF-A0A516GET3-F1
#
_cell.length_a   1.000
_cell.length_b   1.000
_cell.length_c   1.000
_cell.angle_alpha   90.00
_cell.angle_beta   90.00
_cell.angle_gamma   90.00
#
_symmetry.space_group_name_H-M   'P 1'
#
loop_
_entity.id
_entity.type
_entity.pdbx_description
1 polymer ?
#
loop_
_entity_poly.entity_id
_entity_poly.type
_entity_poly.pdbx_seq_one_letter_code
_entity_poly.pdbx_strand_id
1 'polypeptide(L)'
;MHRLPTRASWWMTAASFAWVWGLLSVAWPHRELVCVGLAAVFGVTTWIATRWPWPGVVLTSGALVVLGLLGIGTEDPAPLGPLFIVLVMVGYLVPPPWSVLAVPALGAATAIPARWDAQDIIFGGLLLLLPWWFGARVRARDARRQQAAADALRLANLDPEVQGRQAAAAERDEVAASAFEVIGRAVGQMRVSAAAARASLDAATITAIHRKGEEATQRLRALLVLLREEPSDGPDRPALPVPAEGPPATAADEQTWRQTLLNGWPALLVLVDVFATPFVMSALEGTVAPALPSAAFLVLVVAPLMVAVVLRDRFPEVVPWMAAAVLILGALVEPAELGRDGVWLMVVVIALAWSAGHTGTRLALAAWFAFTMTVGFLVFIDTPYYLPIYLAMGALPFGAGAVWSGHHAEEAAHLGLAQLRQQEIEAAERAAVSRERLGLARDLHDAASHAVGTMMMQANAAKVLRERDPQGARAALDAIVDIAREAGTELRDIRSAGDRAIYGTGPGHLPATTAGTSPAYGTAGEEERAHSRSTGDISEAIAPLVTAARRAGATVSTSLDLRTQPAPEDVVLLLRVVREGLANAARHAPGSDIVVEVSVIPARVLVVVSNGPPRPATRQDGAVTTSLGLGLGLRGLRELVGERRGEVSAGATDFGFELRASFPPHPAEQPVVPT
;
A
#
# COMPACT_ATOMS: atom_id res chain seq x y z
N MET A 1 22.70 10.39 8.30
CA MET A 1 23.67 10.82 7.26
C MET A 1 24.03 9.60 6.43
N HIS A 2 23.58 9.51 5.18
CA HIS A 2 24.09 8.49 4.27
C HIS A 2 25.60 8.70 4.10
N ARG A 3 26.39 7.63 4.24
CA ARG A 3 27.82 7.65 3.92
C ARG A 3 28.01 6.76 2.70
N LEU A 4 28.85 7.20 1.76
CA LEU A 4 29.18 6.38 0.61
C LEU A 4 29.94 5.12 1.06
N PRO A 5 29.81 4.00 0.31
CA PRO A 5 30.63 2.83 0.57
C PRO A 5 32.11 3.20 0.47
N THR A 6 32.92 2.62 1.35
CA THR A 6 34.35 2.93 1.47
C THR A 6 35.10 2.80 0.13
N ARG A 7 34.72 1.82 -0.70
CA ARG A 7 35.29 1.61 -2.03
C ARG A 7 35.03 2.79 -2.98
N ALA A 8 33.83 3.36 -2.99
CA ALA A 8 33.51 4.50 -3.86
C ALA A 8 34.28 5.76 -3.43
N SER A 9 34.40 5.99 -2.13
CA SER A 9 35.21 7.08 -1.56
C SER A 9 36.69 6.96 -1.98
N TRP A 10 37.27 5.75 -1.95
CA TRP A 10 38.64 5.50 -2.42
C TRP A 10 38.81 5.76 -3.92
N TRP A 11 37.88 5.30 -4.75
CA TRP A 11 37.93 5.56 -6.19
C TRP A 11 37.86 7.05 -6.53
N MET A 12 36.95 7.80 -5.89
CA MET A 12 36.84 9.25 -6.08
C MET A 12 38.12 9.99 -5.62
N THR A 13 38.73 9.53 -4.53
CA THR A 13 40.00 10.07 -4.02
C THR A 13 41.14 9.83 -4.99
N ALA A 14 41.27 8.60 -5.51
CA ALA A 14 42.29 8.24 -6.49
C ALA A 14 42.10 8.98 -7.82
N ALA A 15 40.86 9.13 -8.29
CA ALA A 15 40.54 9.90 -9.50
C ALA A 15 40.89 11.39 -9.34
N SER A 16 40.56 11.98 -8.20
CA SER A 16 40.90 13.37 -7.86
C SER A 16 42.42 13.58 -7.82
N PHE A 17 43.17 12.67 -7.18
CA PHE A 17 44.63 12.72 -7.16
C PHE A 17 45.23 12.60 -8.57
N ALA A 18 44.83 11.58 -9.33
CA ALA A 18 45.36 11.34 -10.67
C ALA A 18 45.07 12.50 -11.64
N TRP A 19 43.88 13.09 -11.54
CA TRP A 19 43.48 14.27 -12.30
C TRP A 19 44.39 15.46 -12.04
N VAL A 20 44.52 15.85 -10.77
CA VAL A 20 45.31 17.02 -10.37
C VAL A 20 46.79 16.81 -10.70
N TRP A 21 47.32 15.63 -10.39
CA TRP A 21 48.72 15.32 -10.67
C TRP A 21 49.00 15.34 -12.17
N GLY A 22 48.17 14.70 -12.99
CA GLY A 22 48.37 14.65 -14.43
C GLY A 22 48.38 16.04 -15.08
N LEU A 23 47.42 16.89 -14.72
CA LEU A 23 47.32 18.25 -15.28
C LEU A 23 48.45 19.17 -14.79
N LEU A 24 48.74 19.16 -13.49
CA LEU A 24 49.81 20.00 -12.94
C LEU A 24 51.20 19.54 -13.40
N SER A 25 51.43 18.24 -13.60
CA SER A 25 52.71 17.74 -14.13
C SER A 25 52.96 18.17 -15.57
N VAL A 26 51.89 18.34 -16.37
CA VAL A 26 52.00 18.91 -17.72
C VAL A 26 52.23 20.42 -17.66
N ALA A 27 51.52 21.13 -16.79
CA ALA A 27 51.68 22.58 -16.62
C ALA A 27 53.08 22.95 -16.05
N TRP A 28 53.56 22.20 -15.06
CA TRP A 28 54.80 22.46 -14.31
C TRP A 28 55.73 21.22 -14.26
N PRO A 29 56.35 20.85 -15.39
CA PRO A 29 57.19 19.65 -15.47
C PRO A 29 58.41 19.69 -14.52
N HIS A 30 58.89 20.89 -14.16
CA HIS A 30 60.05 21.05 -13.27
C HIS A 30 59.71 21.07 -11.76
N ARG A 31 58.43 20.95 -11.39
CA ARG A 31 57.96 21.04 -9.99
C ARG A 31 57.17 19.79 -9.55
N GLU A 32 57.64 18.60 -9.92
CA GLU A 32 56.90 17.34 -9.66
C GLU A 32 56.53 17.14 -8.18
N LEU A 33 57.44 17.42 -7.24
CA LEU A 33 57.15 17.29 -5.79
C LEU A 33 56.00 18.21 -5.34
N VAL A 34 55.91 19.41 -5.90
CA VAL A 34 54.81 20.35 -5.60
C VAL A 34 53.50 19.85 -6.21
N CYS A 35 53.55 19.32 -7.45
CA CYS A 35 52.38 18.76 -8.13
C CYS A 35 51.81 17.55 -7.37
N VAL A 36 52.67 16.63 -6.92
CA VAL A 36 52.28 15.48 -6.09
C VAL A 36 51.71 15.92 -4.74
N GLY A 37 52.33 16.92 -4.10
CA GLY A 37 51.84 17.48 -2.84
C GLY A 37 50.44 18.10 -2.97
N LEU A 38 50.21 18.91 -4.01
CA LEU A 38 48.90 19.50 -4.31
C LEU A 38 47.86 18.44 -4.65
N ALA A 39 48.22 17.44 -5.47
CA ALA A 39 47.35 16.32 -5.78
C ALA A 39 46.96 15.53 -4.53
N ALA A 40 47.90 15.31 -3.59
CA ALA A 40 47.62 14.66 -2.31
C ALA A 40 46.64 15.48 -1.46
N VAL A 41 46.80 16.81 -1.40
CA VAL A 41 45.86 17.71 -0.71
C VAL A 41 44.46 17.58 -1.33
N PHE A 42 44.31 17.66 -2.65
CA PHE A 42 43.01 17.52 -3.31
C PHE A 42 42.40 16.12 -3.14
N GLY A 43 43.23 15.07 -3.15
CA GLY A 43 42.79 13.72 -2.80
C GLY A 43 42.23 13.65 -1.37
N VAL A 44 42.96 14.17 -0.37
CA VAL A 44 42.53 14.18 1.03
C VAL A 44 41.26 15.00 1.22
N THR A 45 41.16 16.19 0.63
CA THR A 45 39.95 17.03 0.73
C THR A 45 38.74 16.35 0.11
N THR A 46 38.91 15.68 -1.03
CA THR A 46 37.86 14.88 -1.68
C THR A 46 37.44 13.70 -0.79
N TRP A 47 38.40 12.97 -0.21
CA TRP A 47 38.14 11.87 0.72
C TRP A 47 37.35 12.34 1.95
N ILE A 48 37.71 13.50 2.50
CA ILE A 48 36.99 14.13 3.61
C ILE A 48 35.58 14.51 3.16
N ALA A 49 35.39 15.15 2.00
CA ALA A 49 34.08 15.55 1.49
C ALA A 49 33.11 14.36 1.33
N THR A 50 33.61 13.18 0.94
CA THR A 50 32.77 11.97 0.82
C THR A 50 32.25 11.42 2.16
N ARG A 51 32.84 11.84 3.30
CA ARG A 51 32.40 11.43 4.65
C ARG A 51 31.78 12.56 5.45
N TRP A 52 32.37 13.74 5.35
CA TRP A 52 32.05 14.96 6.05
C TRP A 52 32.01 16.11 5.03
N PRO A 53 30.84 16.35 4.40
CA PRO A 53 30.72 17.25 3.25
C PRO A 53 31.19 18.68 3.57
N TRP A 54 30.80 19.25 4.71
CA TRP A 54 31.16 20.61 5.09
C TRP A 54 32.64 20.80 5.39
N PRO A 55 33.29 19.96 6.24
CA PRO A 55 34.75 19.98 6.37
C PRO A 55 35.47 19.82 5.03
N GLY A 56 34.95 18.97 4.14
CA GLY A 56 35.47 18.80 2.79
C GLY A 56 35.39 20.08 1.96
N VAL A 57 34.25 20.77 1.95
CA VAL A 57 34.07 22.07 1.28
C VAL A 57 35.06 23.10 1.82
N VAL A 58 35.18 23.25 3.15
CA VAL A 58 36.09 24.21 3.77
C VAL A 58 37.55 23.94 3.39
N LEU A 59 37.98 22.68 3.45
CA LEU A 59 39.35 22.31 3.08
C LEU A 59 39.60 22.49 1.58
N THR A 60 38.61 22.17 0.73
CA THR A 60 38.70 22.38 -0.72
C THR A 60 38.79 23.87 -1.05
N SER A 61 37.97 24.71 -0.43
CA SER A 61 38.06 26.17 -0.53
C SER A 61 39.45 26.68 -0.11
N GLY A 62 40.00 26.16 1.00
CA GLY A 62 41.36 26.50 1.42
C GLY A 62 42.44 26.10 0.40
N ALA A 63 42.34 24.89 -0.16
CA ALA A 63 43.25 24.42 -1.20
C ALA A 63 43.17 25.27 -2.49
N LEU A 64 41.98 25.71 -2.88
CA LEU A 64 41.76 26.61 -4.02
C LEU A 64 42.36 28.00 -3.79
N VAL A 65 42.22 28.55 -2.59
CA VAL A 65 42.85 29.84 -2.24
C VAL A 65 44.38 29.72 -2.31
N VAL A 66 44.95 28.62 -1.80
CA VAL A 66 46.40 28.36 -1.88
C VAL A 66 46.87 28.24 -3.33
N LEU A 67 46.14 27.52 -4.19
CA LEU A 67 46.41 27.45 -5.63
C LEU A 67 46.45 28.85 -6.26
N GLY A 68 45.43 29.66 -6.00
CA GLY A 68 45.34 31.03 -6.52
C GLY A 68 46.49 31.92 -6.04
N LEU A 69 46.91 31.80 -4.77
CA LEU A 69 48.07 32.50 -4.23
C LEU A 69 49.40 32.04 -4.85
N LEU A 70 49.48 30.80 -5.33
CA LEU A 70 50.63 30.27 -6.07
C LEU A 70 50.65 30.72 -7.54
N GLY A 71 49.67 31.53 -7.97
CA GLY A 71 49.55 32.03 -9.34
C GLY A 71 48.92 31.02 -10.31
N ILE A 72 48.33 29.93 -9.79
CA ILE A 72 47.50 29.03 -10.61
C ILE A 72 46.10 29.64 -10.66
N GLY A 73 45.82 30.33 -11.76
CA GLY A 73 44.54 30.99 -12.01
C GLY A 73 43.39 30.01 -12.28
N THR A 74 42.17 30.55 -12.40
CA THR A 74 40.95 29.75 -12.67
C THR A 74 40.88 29.17 -14.08
N GLU A 75 41.83 29.53 -14.94
CA GLU A 75 42.00 28.96 -16.28
C GLU A 75 42.63 27.56 -16.24
N ASP A 76 43.29 27.17 -15.14
CA ASP A 76 43.86 25.84 -14.98
C ASP A 76 42.74 24.82 -14.64
N PRO A 77 42.60 23.72 -15.40
CA PRO A 77 41.58 22.70 -15.15
C PRO A 77 41.91 21.72 -14.04
N ALA A 78 43.12 21.73 -13.48
CA ALA A 78 43.52 20.86 -12.37
C ALA A 78 42.53 20.91 -11.18
N PRO A 79 42.11 22.08 -10.66
CA PRO A 79 41.13 22.14 -9.58
C PRO A 79 39.70 21.69 -9.94
N LEU A 80 39.33 21.64 -11.22
CA LEU A 80 37.94 21.37 -11.63
C LEU A 80 37.47 19.96 -11.26
N GLY A 81 38.32 18.94 -11.43
CA GLY A 81 37.99 17.55 -11.09
C GLY A 81 37.59 17.39 -9.61
N PRO A 82 38.48 17.73 -8.65
CA PRO A 82 38.15 17.70 -7.22
C PRO A 82 36.92 18.55 -6.87
N LEU A 83 36.81 19.74 -7.47
CA LEU A 83 35.71 20.68 -7.24
C LEU A 83 34.35 20.08 -7.65
N PHE A 84 34.27 19.45 -8.82
CA PHE A 84 33.07 18.77 -9.29
C PHE A 84 32.70 17.59 -8.40
N ILE A 85 33.69 16.78 -7.99
CA ILE A 85 33.43 15.67 -7.08
C ILE A 85 32.83 16.21 -5.77
N VAL A 86 33.44 17.22 -5.15
CA VAL A 86 32.95 17.81 -3.91
C VAL A 86 31.52 18.37 -4.07
N LEU A 87 31.23 19.09 -5.16
CA LEU A 87 29.90 19.65 -5.42
C LEU A 87 28.83 18.57 -5.62
N VAL A 88 29.11 17.54 -6.42
CA VAL A 88 28.20 16.39 -6.61
C VAL A 88 27.97 15.69 -5.26
N MET A 89 29.03 15.49 -4.47
CA MET A 89 28.92 14.83 -3.16
C MET A 89 28.12 15.66 -2.16
N VAL A 90 28.31 16.96 -2.10
CA VAL A 90 27.53 17.84 -1.21
C VAL A 90 26.06 17.87 -1.65
N GLY A 91 25.79 18.02 -2.95
CA GLY A 91 24.44 17.95 -3.50
C GLY A 91 23.74 16.63 -3.18
N TYR A 92 24.49 15.53 -3.23
CA TYR A 92 23.99 14.18 -2.95
C TYR A 92 23.80 13.90 -1.45
N LEU A 93 24.77 14.25 -0.59
CA LEU A 93 24.80 13.86 0.82
C LEU A 93 24.07 14.84 1.77
N VAL A 94 23.89 16.11 1.38
CA VAL A 94 23.37 17.17 2.27
C VAL A 94 22.01 17.69 1.79
N PRO A 95 20.91 17.56 2.57
CA PRO A 95 19.57 18.01 2.17
C PRO A 95 19.51 19.52 1.88
N PRO A 96 18.62 19.98 0.97
CA PRO A 96 18.34 21.40 0.78
C PRO A 96 17.69 21.99 2.05
N PRO A 97 17.86 23.29 2.33
CA PRO A 97 18.57 24.30 1.52
C PRO A 97 20.09 24.30 1.72
N TRP A 98 20.60 23.59 2.72
CA TRP A 98 21.99 23.71 3.17
C TRP A 98 23.02 23.37 2.08
N SER A 99 22.79 22.34 1.27
CA SER A 99 23.74 21.98 0.19
C SER A 99 23.98 23.08 -0.83
N VAL A 100 23.01 23.99 -1.06
CA VAL A 100 23.15 25.09 -2.02
C VAL A 100 24.29 26.02 -1.61
N LEU A 101 24.54 26.19 -0.30
CA LEU A 101 25.55 27.12 0.22
C LEU A 101 26.99 26.72 -0.14
N ALA A 102 27.23 25.49 -0.60
CA ALA A 102 28.55 25.07 -1.08
C ALA A 102 28.93 25.74 -2.42
N VAL A 103 27.96 26.05 -3.28
CA VAL A 103 28.19 26.72 -4.57
C VAL A 103 28.81 28.12 -4.37
N PRO A 104 28.21 29.05 -3.59
CA PRO A 104 28.83 30.35 -3.36
C PRO A 104 30.10 30.27 -2.50
N ALA A 105 30.23 29.30 -1.59
CA ALA A 105 31.45 29.14 -0.78
C ALA A 105 32.67 28.73 -1.63
N LEU A 106 32.48 27.79 -2.57
CA LEU A 106 33.53 27.37 -3.49
C LEU A 106 33.76 28.43 -4.59
N GLY A 107 32.71 29.08 -5.08
CA GLY A 107 32.81 30.18 -6.03
C GLY A 107 33.59 31.38 -5.47
N ALA A 108 33.37 31.73 -4.20
CA ALA A 108 34.18 32.77 -3.54
C ALA A 108 35.65 32.37 -3.41
N ALA A 109 35.94 31.10 -3.11
CA ALA A 109 37.31 30.59 -2.99
C ALA A 109 38.09 30.62 -4.31
N THR A 110 37.40 30.49 -5.46
CA THR A 110 38.00 30.65 -6.79
C THR A 110 38.05 32.11 -7.23
N ALA A 111 37.03 32.91 -6.89
CA ALA A 111 36.92 34.29 -7.34
C ALA A 111 37.89 35.26 -6.64
N ILE A 112 38.13 35.08 -5.34
CA ILE A 112 38.95 36.01 -4.54
C ILE A 112 40.41 36.08 -5.04
N PRO A 113 41.11 34.95 -5.28
CA PRO A 113 42.48 35.01 -5.78
C PRO A 113 42.57 35.43 -7.25
N ALA A 114 41.59 35.02 -8.07
CA ALA A 114 41.60 35.25 -9.52
C ALA A 114 41.04 36.62 -9.94
N ARG A 115 40.41 37.37 -9.01
CA ARG A 115 39.78 38.67 -9.27
C ARG A 115 38.79 38.61 -10.43
N TRP A 116 37.86 37.66 -10.34
CA TRP A 116 36.83 37.43 -11.34
C TRP A 116 36.16 38.73 -11.81
N ASP A 117 36.05 38.86 -13.13
CA ASP A 117 35.21 39.88 -13.73
C ASP A 117 33.75 39.40 -13.86
N ALA A 118 32.90 40.20 -14.52
CA ALA A 118 31.49 39.84 -14.69
C ALA A 118 31.29 38.55 -15.52
N GLN A 119 32.19 38.26 -16.45
CA GLN A 119 32.14 37.06 -17.29
C GLN A 119 32.50 35.82 -16.48
N ASP A 120 33.59 35.89 -15.69
CA ASP A 120 34.04 34.80 -14.82
C ASP A 120 32.97 34.41 -13.79
N ILE A 121 32.24 35.40 -13.25
CA ILE A 121 31.15 35.16 -12.30
C ILE A 121 30.00 34.38 -12.96
N ILE A 122 29.60 34.75 -14.18
CA ILE A 122 28.49 34.08 -14.88
C ILE A 122 28.90 32.66 -15.28
N PHE A 123 30.05 32.51 -15.92
CA PHE A 123 30.54 31.22 -16.39
C PHE A 123 30.89 30.28 -15.23
N GLY A 124 31.68 30.76 -14.27
CA GLY A 124 32.04 30.01 -13.06
C GLY A 124 30.83 29.67 -12.21
N GLY A 125 29.86 30.57 -12.07
CA GLY A 125 28.60 30.29 -11.37
C GLY A 125 27.82 29.14 -11.99
N LEU A 126 27.66 29.14 -13.32
CA LEU A 126 26.97 28.07 -14.05
C LEU A 126 27.73 26.74 -13.94
N LEU A 127 29.05 26.79 -14.10
CA LEU A 127 29.96 25.64 -14.03
C LEU A 127 29.91 24.93 -12.66
N LEU A 128 29.74 25.69 -11.57
CA LEU A 128 29.65 25.15 -10.21
C LEU A 128 28.22 24.70 -9.84
N LEU A 129 27.20 25.37 -10.38
CA LEU A 129 25.80 25.02 -10.10
C LEU A 129 25.42 23.66 -10.69
N LEU A 130 25.90 23.35 -11.90
CA LEU A 130 25.53 22.13 -12.63
C LEU A 130 25.90 20.82 -11.88
N PRO A 131 27.16 20.61 -11.42
CA PRO A 131 27.53 19.43 -10.65
C PRO A 131 26.77 19.31 -9.32
N TRP A 132 26.55 20.43 -8.62
CA TRP A 132 25.73 20.44 -7.41
C TRP A 132 24.27 20.03 -7.69
N TRP A 133 23.66 20.62 -8.72
CA TRP A 133 22.29 20.32 -9.14
C TRP A 133 22.16 18.84 -9.54
N PHE A 134 23.15 18.32 -10.26
CA PHE A 134 23.22 16.91 -10.61
C PHE A 134 23.21 16.01 -9.37
N GLY A 135 24.10 16.27 -8.39
CA GLY A 135 24.12 15.53 -7.12
C GLY A 135 22.79 15.60 -6.36
N ALA A 136 22.16 16.78 -6.32
CA ALA A 136 20.87 16.99 -5.70
C ALA A 136 19.73 16.22 -6.39
N ARG A 137 19.77 16.12 -7.73
CA ARG A 137 18.82 15.34 -8.53
C ARG A 137 19.00 13.84 -8.35
N VAL A 138 20.24 13.34 -8.31
CA VAL A 138 20.53 11.93 -8.03
C VAL A 138 19.94 11.53 -6.67
N ARG A 139 20.17 12.33 -5.62
CA ARG A 139 19.56 12.06 -4.29
C ARG A 139 18.04 12.04 -4.34
N ALA A 140 17.42 13.04 -4.95
CA ALA A 140 15.95 13.13 -5.02
C ALA A 140 15.35 11.89 -5.70
N ARG A 141 16.07 11.31 -6.66
CA ARG A 141 15.69 10.11 -7.40
C ARG A 141 15.94 8.84 -6.58
N ASP A 142 17.07 8.73 -5.89
CA ASP A 142 17.34 7.61 -4.99
C ASP A 142 16.31 7.51 -3.87
N ALA A 143 15.85 8.65 -3.35
CA ALA A 143 14.75 8.69 -2.38
C ALA A 143 13.45 8.11 -2.96
N ARG A 144 13.09 8.45 -4.20
CA ARG A 144 11.91 7.89 -4.89
C ARG A 144 12.05 6.39 -5.11
N ARG A 145 13.23 5.93 -5.53
CA ARG A 145 13.52 4.50 -5.71
C ARG A 145 13.36 3.73 -4.40
N GLN A 146 13.94 4.23 -3.31
CA GLN A 146 13.82 3.60 -1.99
C GLN A 146 12.36 3.55 -1.53
N GLN A 147 11.59 4.60 -1.80
CA GLN A 147 10.17 4.64 -1.49
C GLN A 147 9.38 3.62 -2.32
N ALA A 148 9.58 3.57 -3.64
CA ALA A 148 8.93 2.58 -4.52
C ALA A 148 9.27 1.13 -4.12
N ALA A 149 10.52 0.86 -3.74
CA ALA A 149 10.92 -0.45 -3.25
C ALA A 149 10.27 -0.79 -1.88
N ALA A 150 10.17 0.18 -0.98
CA ALA A 150 9.51 0.02 0.31
C ALA A 150 8.00 -0.25 0.15
N ASP A 151 7.34 0.47 -0.77
CA ASP A 151 5.92 0.28 -1.08
C ASP A 151 5.67 -1.09 -1.71
N ALA A 152 6.52 -1.52 -2.64
CA ALA A 152 6.45 -2.86 -3.23
C ALA A 152 6.61 -3.97 -2.17
N LEU A 153 7.58 -3.83 -1.25
CA LEU A 153 7.76 -4.78 -0.14
C LEU A 153 6.58 -4.78 0.83
N ARG A 154 6.00 -3.61 1.12
CA ARG A 154 4.83 -3.47 1.98
C ARG A 154 3.64 -4.24 1.40
N LEU A 155 3.35 -4.03 0.12
CA LEU A 155 2.26 -4.72 -0.58
C LEU A 155 2.53 -6.23 -0.72
N ALA A 156 3.78 -6.64 -0.95
CA ALA A 156 4.14 -8.05 -1.03
C ALA A 156 3.92 -8.82 0.29
N ASN A 157 3.98 -8.13 1.44
CA ASN A 157 3.74 -8.71 2.76
C ASN A 157 2.25 -8.77 3.16
N LEU A 158 1.36 -8.15 2.38
CA LEU A 158 -0.08 -8.27 2.61
C LEU A 158 -0.58 -9.56 1.97
N ASP A 159 -1.35 -10.34 2.74
CA ASP A 159 -2.07 -11.49 2.22
C ASP A 159 -3.42 -11.01 1.63
N PRO A 160 -3.63 -11.15 0.29
CA PRO A 160 -4.86 -10.72 -0.36
C PRO A 160 -6.12 -11.38 0.25
N GLU A 161 -6.03 -12.63 0.72
CA GLU A 161 -7.17 -13.33 1.29
C GLU A 161 -7.54 -12.78 2.68
N VAL A 162 -6.56 -12.33 3.46
CA VAL A 162 -6.80 -11.69 4.76
C VAL A 162 -7.45 -10.32 4.55
N GLN A 163 -6.92 -9.51 3.64
CA GLN A 163 -7.50 -8.21 3.30
C GLN A 163 -8.93 -8.37 2.78
N GLY A 164 -9.16 -9.34 1.87
CA GLY A 164 -10.50 -9.60 1.37
C GLY A 164 -11.49 -10.04 2.44
N ARG A 165 -11.06 -10.86 3.41
CA ARG A 165 -11.90 -11.24 4.56
C ARG A 165 -12.22 -10.05 5.46
N GLN A 166 -11.26 -9.15 5.70
CA GLN A 166 -11.48 -7.94 6.50
C GLN A 166 -12.45 -6.97 5.81
N ALA A 167 -12.27 -6.76 4.51
CA ALA A 167 -13.19 -5.94 3.70
C ALA A 167 -14.60 -6.52 3.68
N ALA A 168 -14.73 -7.84 3.50
CA ALA A 168 -16.02 -8.53 3.55
C ALA A 168 -16.71 -8.41 4.93
N ALA A 169 -15.95 -8.52 6.03
CA ALA A 169 -16.48 -8.35 7.38
C ALA A 169 -16.98 -6.92 7.61
N ALA A 170 -16.17 -5.91 7.28
CA ALA A 170 -16.57 -4.50 7.41
C ALA A 170 -17.84 -4.18 6.61
N GLU A 171 -17.92 -4.67 5.37
CA GLU A 171 -19.10 -4.51 4.52
C GLU A 171 -20.33 -5.20 5.12
N ARG A 172 -20.17 -6.43 5.63
CA ARG A 172 -21.25 -7.19 6.27
C ARG A 172 -21.87 -6.35 7.38
N ASP A 173 -21.09 -5.71 8.23
CA ASP A 173 -21.61 -4.97 9.38
C ASP A 173 -22.36 -3.71 8.96
N GLU A 174 -21.89 -3.00 7.94
CA GLU A 174 -22.58 -1.85 7.37
C GLU A 174 -23.92 -2.25 6.73
N VAL A 175 -23.90 -3.26 5.85
CA VAL A 175 -25.09 -3.75 5.15
C VAL A 175 -26.10 -4.34 6.12
N ALA A 176 -25.63 -5.17 7.06
CA ALA A 176 -26.47 -5.77 8.09
C ALA A 176 -27.15 -4.70 8.94
N ALA A 177 -26.41 -3.68 9.40
CA ALA A 177 -26.99 -2.59 10.17
C ALA A 177 -28.14 -1.88 9.43
N SER A 178 -27.93 -1.56 8.15
CA SER A 178 -28.93 -0.91 7.29
C SER A 178 -30.15 -1.80 7.04
N ALA A 179 -29.94 -3.07 6.68
CA ALA A 179 -31.03 -4.02 6.42
C ALA A 179 -31.87 -4.33 7.67
N PHE A 180 -31.23 -4.47 8.83
CA PHE A 180 -31.92 -4.74 10.10
C PHE A 180 -32.76 -3.56 10.58
N GLU A 181 -32.33 -2.33 10.33
CA GLU A 181 -33.14 -1.15 10.65
C GLU A 181 -34.48 -1.18 9.87
N VAL A 182 -34.43 -1.53 8.59
CA VAL A 182 -35.63 -1.56 7.72
C VAL A 182 -36.56 -2.72 8.08
N ILE A 183 -36.03 -3.94 8.14
CA ILE A 183 -36.84 -5.16 8.38
C ILE A 183 -37.32 -5.21 9.83
N GLY A 184 -36.43 -4.93 10.79
CA GLY A 184 -36.76 -4.94 12.21
C GLY A 184 -37.86 -3.95 12.56
N ARG A 185 -37.87 -2.77 11.93
CA ARG A 185 -38.94 -1.78 12.07
C ARG A 185 -40.28 -2.32 11.56
N ALA A 186 -40.30 -2.99 10.41
CA ALA A 186 -41.52 -3.56 9.84
C ALA A 186 -42.11 -4.69 10.71
N VAL A 187 -41.28 -5.66 11.10
CA VAL A 187 -41.67 -6.76 12.00
C VAL A 187 -42.16 -6.23 13.35
N GLY A 188 -41.45 -5.25 13.91
CA GLY A 188 -41.84 -4.59 15.16
C GLY A 188 -43.19 -3.89 15.07
N GLN A 189 -43.47 -3.20 13.95
CA GLN A 189 -44.76 -2.55 13.73
C GLN A 189 -45.91 -3.56 13.56
N MET A 190 -45.70 -4.65 12.83
CA MET A 190 -46.70 -5.70 12.68
C MET A 190 -47.02 -6.37 14.03
N ARG A 191 -46.02 -6.60 14.89
CA ARG A 191 -46.20 -7.10 16.26
C ARG A 191 -47.07 -6.20 17.10
N VAL A 192 -46.81 -4.89 17.09
CA VAL A 192 -47.59 -3.90 17.85
C VAL A 192 -49.04 -3.87 17.34
N SER A 193 -49.24 -3.88 16.02
CA SER A 193 -50.57 -3.91 15.42
C SER A 193 -51.33 -5.21 15.74
N ALA A 194 -50.66 -6.36 15.79
CA ALA A 194 -51.26 -7.65 16.18
C ALA A 194 -51.70 -7.66 17.65
N ALA A 195 -50.85 -7.16 18.55
CA ALA A 195 -51.18 -7.03 19.97
C ALA A 195 -52.38 -6.10 20.21
N ALA A 196 -52.48 -5.00 19.46
CA ALA A 196 -53.62 -4.09 19.52
C ALA A 196 -54.91 -4.75 18.95
N ALA A 197 -54.79 -5.43 17.81
CA ALA A 197 -55.90 -6.15 17.18
C ALA A 197 -56.44 -7.29 18.06
N ARG A 198 -55.61 -7.90 18.91
CA ARG A 198 -56.05 -8.97 19.82
C ARG A 198 -57.10 -8.50 20.84
N ALA A 199 -57.01 -7.25 21.26
CA ALA A 199 -57.93 -6.67 22.24
C ALA A 199 -59.28 -6.28 21.63
N SER A 200 -59.27 -5.65 20.45
CA SER A 200 -60.47 -5.10 19.81
C SER A 200 -61.08 -5.99 18.72
N LEU A 201 -60.29 -6.91 18.15
CA LEU A 201 -60.61 -7.65 16.92
C LEU A 201 -61.05 -6.73 15.76
N ASP A 202 -60.59 -5.48 15.74
CA ASP A 202 -60.98 -4.51 14.73
C ASP A 202 -60.47 -4.88 13.32
N ALA A 203 -61.35 -4.76 12.32
CA ALA A 203 -61.06 -5.11 10.91
C ALA A 203 -59.96 -4.23 10.33
N ALA A 204 -59.99 -2.93 10.64
CA ALA A 204 -59.04 -1.97 10.10
C ALA A 204 -57.63 -2.26 10.65
N THR A 205 -57.53 -2.61 11.93
CA THR A 205 -56.28 -2.97 12.58
C THR A 205 -55.69 -4.28 12.02
N ILE A 206 -56.51 -5.31 11.79
CA ILE A 206 -56.08 -6.57 11.15
C ILE A 206 -55.63 -6.33 9.69
N THR A 207 -56.38 -5.53 8.93
CA THR A 207 -56.02 -5.18 7.54
C THR A 207 -54.74 -4.36 7.47
N ALA A 208 -54.47 -3.51 8.46
CA ALA A 208 -53.22 -2.76 8.55
C ALA A 208 -51.99 -3.67 8.72
N ILE A 209 -52.12 -4.82 9.39
CA ILE A 209 -51.04 -5.81 9.52
C ILE A 209 -50.68 -6.38 8.15
N HIS A 210 -51.69 -6.77 7.35
CA HIS A 210 -51.48 -7.32 6.01
C HIS A 210 -50.81 -6.32 5.07
N ARG A 211 -51.32 -5.08 5.02
CA ARG A 211 -50.72 -4.01 4.21
C ARG A 211 -49.27 -3.72 4.60
N LYS A 212 -48.96 -3.71 5.90
CA LYS A 212 -47.58 -3.55 6.37
C LYS A 212 -46.68 -4.70 5.94
N GLY A 213 -47.20 -5.93 5.90
CA GLY A 213 -46.47 -7.09 5.37
C GLY A 213 -46.18 -6.99 3.87
N GLU A 214 -47.14 -6.49 3.07
CA GLU A 214 -46.93 -6.21 1.64
C GLU A 214 -45.88 -5.12 1.41
N GLU A 215 -45.94 -4.01 2.15
CA GLU A 215 -44.93 -2.96 2.08
C GLU A 215 -43.54 -3.48 2.49
N ALA A 216 -43.48 -4.31 3.53
CA ALA A 216 -42.23 -4.91 4.01
C ALA A 216 -41.60 -5.85 2.97
N THR A 217 -42.40 -6.70 2.34
CA THR A 217 -41.92 -7.62 1.29
C THR A 217 -41.48 -6.89 0.03
N GLN A 218 -42.14 -5.80 -0.35
CA GLN A 218 -41.69 -4.94 -1.46
C GLN A 218 -40.36 -4.24 -1.14
N ARG A 219 -40.23 -3.64 0.05
CA ARG A 219 -38.96 -3.02 0.48
C ARG A 219 -37.82 -4.02 0.58
N LEU A 220 -38.10 -5.23 1.09
CA LEU A 220 -37.14 -6.32 1.13
C LEU A 220 -36.68 -6.70 -0.27
N ARG A 221 -37.60 -6.89 -1.23
CA ARG A 221 -37.22 -7.16 -2.63
C ARG A 221 -36.35 -6.05 -3.23
N ALA A 222 -36.69 -4.79 -2.99
CA ALA A 222 -35.91 -3.67 -3.49
C ALA A 222 -34.49 -3.65 -2.90
N LEU A 223 -34.34 -3.87 -1.59
CA LEU A 223 -33.03 -3.98 -0.93
C LEU A 223 -32.23 -5.19 -1.44
N LEU A 224 -32.88 -6.34 -1.62
CA LEU A 224 -32.21 -7.54 -2.12
C LEU A 224 -31.74 -7.40 -3.56
N VAL A 225 -32.48 -6.67 -4.40
CA VAL A 225 -32.02 -6.30 -5.75
C VAL A 225 -30.78 -5.43 -5.66
N LEU A 226 -30.79 -4.39 -4.81
CA LEU A 226 -29.63 -3.52 -4.59
C LEU A 226 -28.40 -4.24 -4.03
N LEU A 227 -28.60 -5.33 -3.26
CA LEU A 227 -27.49 -6.14 -2.72
C LEU A 227 -26.98 -7.20 -3.70
N ARG A 228 -27.80 -7.59 -4.69
CA ARG A 228 -27.47 -8.61 -5.69
C ARG A 228 -26.95 -8.01 -6.98
N GLU A 229 -27.42 -6.82 -7.32
CA GLU A 229 -26.76 -5.95 -8.28
C GLU A 229 -25.48 -5.47 -7.59
N GLU A 230 -24.33 -6.03 -7.99
CA GLU A 230 -23.15 -5.19 -8.04
C GLU A 230 -23.58 -3.87 -8.70
N PRO A 231 -23.11 -2.69 -8.27
CA PRO A 231 -23.13 -1.57 -9.18
C PRO A 231 -22.42 -2.10 -10.41
N SER A 232 -23.21 -2.52 -11.40
CA SER A 232 -22.69 -2.94 -12.67
C SER A 232 -22.05 -1.65 -13.12
N ASP A 233 -20.72 -1.63 -13.09
CA ASP A 233 -19.98 -0.87 -14.05
C ASP A 233 -20.58 -1.34 -15.37
N GLY A 234 -21.60 -0.60 -15.83
CA GLY A 234 -22.19 -0.85 -17.12
C GLY A 234 -21.06 -0.83 -18.14
N PRO A 235 -21.27 -1.36 -19.34
CA PRO A 235 -20.26 -1.29 -20.41
C PRO A 235 -19.75 0.14 -20.73
N ASP A 236 -20.33 1.19 -20.11
CA ASP A 236 -19.95 2.60 -20.21
C ASP A 236 -19.14 3.18 -19.03
N ARG A 237 -18.86 2.45 -17.94
CA ARG A 237 -17.82 2.90 -17.02
C ARG A 237 -16.48 2.45 -17.63
N PRO A 238 -15.56 3.38 -17.97
CA PRO A 238 -14.27 2.95 -18.48
C PRO A 238 -13.69 2.04 -17.41
N ALA A 239 -13.48 0.76 -17.75
CA ALA A 239 -12.56 -0.06 -17.00
C ALA A 239 -11.36 0.84 -16.70
N LEU A 240 -11.02 1.02 -15.42
CA LEU A 240 -9.73 1.63 -15.05
C LEU A 240 -8.76 1.06 -16.05
N PRO A 241 -8.18 1.88 -16.94
CA PRO A 241 -7.47 1.35 -18.08
C PRO A 241 -6.44 0.42 -17.48
N VAL A 242 -6.64 -0.89 -17.67
CA VAL A 242 -5.52 -1.81 -17.70
C VAL A 242 -4.60 -1.10 -18.66
N PRO A 243 -3.42 -0.64 -18.25
CA PRO A 243 -2.53 -0.02 -19.19
C PRO A 243 -2.32 -1.09 -20.24
N ALA A 244 -3.01 -0.93 -21.36
CA ALA A 244 -2.69 -1.62 -22.58
C ALA A 244 -1.19 -1.41 -22.73
N GLU A 245 -0.50 -2.48 -23.09
CA GLU A 245 0.89 -2.45 -23.46
C GLU A 245 1.15 -1.20 -24.33
N GLY A 246 1.72 -0.16 -23.71
CA GLY A 246 1.97 1.14 -24.34
C GLY A 246 0.75 2.04 -24.62
N PRO A 247 0.96 3.37 -24.63
CA PRO A 247 -0.06 4.31 -25.08
C PRO A 247 -0.49 4.03 -26.54
N PRO A 248 -1.75 4.32 -26.94
CA PRO A 248 -2.22 4.12 -28.30
C PRO A 248 -1.32 4.86 -29.30
N ALA A 249 -1.02 4.24 -30.44
CA ALA A 249 0.00 4.71 -31.40
C ALA A 249 -0.10 6.21 -31.77
N THR A 250 -1.31 6.77 -31.80
CA THR A 250 -1.54 8.20 -32.07
C THR A 250 -1.20 9.12 -30.90
N ALA A 251 -1.45 8.70 -29.65
CA ALA A 251 -1.02 9.43 -28.44
C ALA A 251 0.50 9.27 -28.19
N ALA A 252 1.05 8.10 -28.56
CA ALA A 252 2.50 7.88 -28.58
C ALA A 252 3.18 8.85 -29.55
N ASP A 253 2.67 9.02 -30.78
CA ASP A 253 3.20 9.98 -31.75
C ASP A 253 3.07 11.45 -31.29
N GLU A 254 1.94 11.83 -30.68
CA GLU A 254 1.72 13.20 -30.18
C GLU A 254 2.65 13.53 -28.98
N GLN A 255 2.88 12.55 -28.11
CA GLN A 255 3.81 12.67 -26.99
C GLN A 255 5.27 12.66 -27.47
N THR A 256 5.56 11.95 -28.57
CA THR A 256 6.90 11.85 -29.16
C THR A 256 7.39 13.18 -29.72
N TRP A 257 6.58 13.96 -30.45
CA TRP A 257 7.04 15.26 -30.98
C TRP A 257 7.19 16.31 -29.88
N ARG A 258 6.30 16.33 -28.88
CA ARG A 258 6.41 17.21 -27.71
C ARG A 258 7.67 16.90 -26.91
N GLN A 259 7.97 15.62 -26.68
CA GLN A 259 9.21 15.20 -26.03
C GLN A 259 10.44 15.53 -26.88
N THR A 260 10.36 15.40 -28.20
CA THR A 260 11.47 15.76 -29.10
C THR A 260 11.76 17.28 -29.05
N LEU A 261 10.73 18.13 -29.01
CA LEU A 261 10.89 19.57 -28.84
C LEU A 261 11.43 19.94 -27.45
N LEU A 262 10.90 19.31 -26.39
CA LEU A 262 11.38 19.49 -25.02
C LEU A 262 12.85 19.02 -24.87
N ASN A 263 13.27 17.98 -25.58
CA ASN A 263 14.65 17.46 -25.57
C ASN A 263 15.61 18.26 -26.45
N GLY A 264 15.10 19.18 -27.28
CA GLY A 264 15.86 20.04 -28.19
C GLY A 264 16.55 21.24 -27.53
N TRP A 265 16.34 21.49 -26.23
CA TRP A 265 16.99 22.62 -25.53
C TRP A 265 18.53 22.61 -25.60
N PRO A 266 19.26 21.48 -25.65
CA PRO A 266 20.71 21.51 -25.81
C PRO A 266 21.12 21.96 -27.22
N ALA A 267 20.30 21.68 -28.24
CA ALA A 267 20.51 22.25 -29.57
C ALA A 267 20.29 23.77 -29.53
N LEU A 268 19.24 24.24 -28.85
CA LEU A 268 19.06 25.68 -28.64
C LEU A 268 20.27 26.33 -27.93
N LEU A 269 20.87 25.66 -26.95
CA LEU A 269 22.10 26.15 -26.30
C LEU A 269 23.30 26.20 -27.24
N VAL A 270 23.48 25.18 -28.10
CA VAL A 270 24.51 25.20 -29.15
C VAL A 270 24.31 26.42 -30.04
N LEU A 271 23.08 26.67 -30.50
CA LEU A 271 22.76 27.82 -31.32
C LEU A 271 23.05 29.14 -30.60
N VAL A 272 22.59 29.26 -29.36
CA VAL A 272 22.79 30.47 -28.54
C VAL A 272 24.28 30.73 -28.33
N ASP A 273 25.08 29.72 -27.99
CA ASP A 273 26.52 29.86 -27.76
C ASP A 273 27.26 30.30 -29.03
N VAL A 274 27.02 29.62 -30.16
CA VAL A 274 27.65 29.93 -31.45
C VAL A 274 27.43 31.38 -31.87
N PHE A 275 26.26 31.94 -31.57
CA PHE A 275 25.94 33.33 -31.89
C PHE A 275 26.32 34.31 -30.77
N ALA A 276 26.16 33.99 -29.49
CA ALA A 276 26.40 34.92 -28.39
C ALA A 276 27.89 35.14 -28.13
N THR A 277 28.70 34.07 -28.20
CA THR A 277 30.12 34.11 -27.87
C THR A 277 30.91 35.12 -28.72
N PRO A 278 30.72 35.21 -30.07
CA PRO A 278 31.34 36.25 -30.88
C PRO A 278 31.04 37.69 -30.44
N PHE A 279 29.81 37.98 -30.00
CA PHE A 279 29.44 39.32 -29.53
C PHE A 279 30.03 39.61 -28.15
N VAL A 280 30.01 38.63 -27.25
CA VAL A 280 30.60 38.74 -25.91
C VAL A 280 32.09 39.00 -26.03
N MET A 281 32.83 38.17 -26.78
CA MET A 281 34.27 38.34 -27.01
C MET A 281 34.60 39.68 -27.67
N SER A 282 33.80 40.09 -28.67
CA SER A 282 34.00 41.39 -29.33
C SER A 282 33.82 42.57 -28.38
N ALA A 283 32.82 42.51 -27.49
CA ALA A 283 32.60 43.54 -26.47
C ALA A 283 33.74 43.59 -25.43
N LEU A 284 34.31 42.45 -25.06
CA LEU A 284 35.42 42.35 -24.11
C LEU A 284 36.74 42.86 -24.69
N GLU A 285 37.02 42.51 -25.94
CA GLU A 285 38.23 42.94 -26.66
C GLU A 285 38.15 44.39 -27.15
N GLY A 286 37.00 45.05 -26.99
CA GLY A 286 36.77 46.43 -27.45
C GLY A 286 36.75 46.57 -28.98
N THR A 287 36.42 45.50 -29.69
CA THR A 287 36.35 45.49 -31.16
C THR A 287 34.98 45.94 -31.65
N VAL A 288 34.94 46.64 -32.79
CA VAL A 288 33.71 47.27 -33.31
C VAL A 288 32.87 46.28 -34.16
N ALA A 289 33.45 45.16 -34.58
CA ALA A 289 32.78 44.16 -35.41
C ALA A 289 33.04 42.75 -34.84
N PRO A 290 31.99 42.03 -34.39
CA PRO A 290 32.14 40.65 -33.97
C PRO A 290 32.51 39.79 -35.18
N ALA A 291 33.57 38.98 -35.04
CA ALA A 291 33.94 37.98 -36.03
C ALA A 291 32.91 36.85 -36.00
N LEU A 292 31.81 36.99 -36.75
CA LEU A 292 30.77 35.97 -36.83
C LEU A 292 31.30 34.71 -37.55
N PRO A 293 30.81 33.50 -37.19
CA PRO A 293 31.17 32.28 -37.89
C PRO A 293 30.74 32.35 -39.36
N SER A 294 31.50 31.71 -40.23
CA SER A 294 31.15 31.63 -41.66
C SER A 294 29.79 30.94 -41.86
N ALA A 295 29.07 31.34 -42.92
CA ALA A 295 27.81 30.68 -43.28
C ALA A 295 28.02 29.19 -43.62
N ALA A 296 29.19 28.83 -44.17
CA ALA A 296 29.54 27.46 -44.48
C ALA A 296 29.75 26.63 -43.21
N PHE A 297 30.43 27.16 -42.19
CA PHE A 297 30.57 26.51 -40.87
C PHE A 297 29.21 26.25 -40.21
N LEU A 298 28.33 27.25 -40.21
CA LEU A 298 26.98 27.13 -39.64
C LEU A 298 26.16 26.02 -40.31
N VAL A 299 26.21 25.94 -41.64
CA VAL A 299 25.42 24.98 -42.43
C VAL A 299 26.03 23.58 -42.43
N LEU A 300 27.36 23.47 -42.49
CA LEU A 300 28.06 22.19 -42.65
C LEU A 300 28.43 21.53 -41.32
N VAL A 301 28.57 22.29 -40.23
CA VAL A 301 29.01 21.77 -38.91
C VAL A 301 27.93 21.95 -37.86
N VAL A 302 27.53 23.21 -37.59
CA VAL A 302 26.64 23.51 -36.45
C VAL A 302 25.24 22.93 -36.67
N ALA A 303 24.60 23.18 -37.81
CA ALA A 303 23.25 22.69 -38.07
C ALA A 303 23.15 21.14 -38.06
N PRO A 304 24.06 20.37 -38.69
CA PRO A 304 24.05 18.91 -38.59
C PRO A 304 24.28 18.39 -37.17
N LEU A 305 25.17 19.03 -36.39
CA LEU A 305 25.38 18.66 -34.98
C LEU A 305 24.16 18.95 -34.10
N MET A 306 23.44 20.05 -34.36
CA MET A 306 22.16 20.32 -33.70
C MET A 306 21.13 19.25 -34.01
N VAL A 307 21.02 18.84 -35.27
CA VAL A 307 20.15 17.74 -35.69
C VAL A 307 20.55 16.44 -34.98
N ALA A 308 21.87 16.18 -34.87
CA ALA A 308 22.41 15.06 -34.10
C ALA A 308 21.91 15.11 -32.63
N VAL A 309 22.04 16.27 -31.98
CA VAL A 309 21.63 16.48 -30.59
C VAL A 309 20.12 16.30 -30.39
N VAL A 310 19.28 16.70 -31.35
CA VAL A 310 17.83 16.51 -31.30
C VAL A 310 17.45 15.03 -31.52
N LEU A 311 18.14 14.35 -32.44
CA LEU A 311 17.87 12.96 -32.79
C LEU A 311 18.55 11.93 -31.90
N ARG A 312 19.37 12.36 -30.93
CA ARG A 312 20.21 11.49 -30.08
C ARG A 312 19.44 10.36 -29.41
N ASP A 313 18.25 10.66 -28.86
CA ASP A 313 17.47 9.69 -28.10
C ASP A 313 16.74 8.69 -29.01
N ARG A 314 16.50 9.07 -30.28
CA ARG A 314 15.82 8.23 -31.28
C ARG A 314 16.78 7.33 -32.04
N PHE A 315 17.99 7.81 -32.32
CA PHE A 315 19.02 7.09 -33.07
C PHE A 315 20.38 7.13 -32.36
N PRO A 316 20.47 6.64 -31.10
CA PRO A 316 21.70 6.72 -30.29
C PRO A 316 22.89 5.98 -30.89
N GLU A 317 22.65 5.04 -31.80
CA GLU A 317 23.68 4.24 -32.46
C GLU A 317 24.26 4.91 -33.71
N VAL A 318 23.49 5.78 -34.38
CA VAL A 318 23.89 6.41 -35.66
C VAL A 318 24.39 7.83 -35.45
N VAL A 319 23.75 8.56 -34.54
CA VAL A 319 24.00 9.98 -34.29
C VAL A 319 25.46 10.28 -33.91
N PRO A 320 26.15 9.52 -33.03
CA PRO A 320 27.55 9.80 -32.71
C PRO A 320 28.50 9.58 -33.90
N TRP A 321 28.24 8.59 -34.77
CA TRP A 321 29.00 8.41 -36.02
C TRP A 321 28.83 9.58 -36.97
N MET A 322 27.58 10.03 -37.15
CA MET A 322 27.28 11.21 -37.94
C MET A 322 28.01 12.44 -37.38
N ALA A 323 27.94 12.65 -36.07
CA ALA A 323 28.63 13.77 -35.42
C ALA A 323 30.16 13.70 -35.59
N ALA A 324 30.75 12.51 -35.52
CA ALA A 324 32.18 12.31 -35.78
C ALA A 324 32.54 12.66 -37.23
N ALA A 325 31.75 12.19 -38.20
CA ALA A 325 31.95 12.50 -39.61
C ALA A 325 31.82 13.99 -39.92
N VAL A 326 30.85 14.67 -39.30
CA VAL A 326 30.66 16.12 -39.43
C VAL A 326 31.85 16.89 -38.86
N LEU A 327 32.40 16.48 -37.72
CA LEU A 327 33.59 17.11 -37.14
C LEU A 327 34.84 16.89 -38.00
N ILE A 328 35.03 15.69 -38.57
CA ILE A 328 36.13 15.43 -39.51
C ILE A 328 36.00 16.30 -40.76
N LEU A 329 34.80 16.42 -41.32
CA LEU A 329 34.55 17.29 -42.47
C LEU A 329 34.80 18.76 -42.13
N GLY A 330 34.31 19.23 -40.98
CA GLY A 330 34.55 20.58 -40.48
C GLY A 330 36.04 20.90 -40.35
N ALA A 331 36.82 19.96 -39.79
CA ALA A 331 38.27 20.09 -39.67
C ALA A 331 39.00 20.18 -41.03
N LEU A 332 38.45 19.57 -42.08
CA LEU A 332 39.03 19.62 -43.44
C LEU A 332 38.64 20.89 -44.19
N VAL A 333 37.44 21.44 -43.96
CA VAL A 333 36.89 22.57 -44.72
C VAL A 333 37.25 23.91 -44.07
N GLU A 334 37.07 24.04 -42.75
CA GLU A 334 37.30 25.29 -42.00
C GLU A 334 37.97 25.01 -40.63
N PRO A 335 39.25 24.57 -40.61
CA PRO A 335 39.94 24.20 -39.38
C PRO A 335 40.03 25.34 -38.35
N ALA A 336 40.15 26.59 -38.82
CA ALA A 336 40.27 27.76 -37.96
C ALA A 336 39.00 28.05 -37.12
N GLU A 337 37.81 27.66 -37.61
CA GLU A 337 36.55 27.87 -36.90
C GLU A 337 36.24 26.74 -35.91
N LEU A 338 36.83 25.55 -36.12
CA LEU A 338 36.63 24.40 -35.24
C LEU A 338 37.42 24.53 -33.92
N GLY A 339 38.58 25.18 -33.95
CA GLY A 339 39.42 25.49 -32.78
C GLY A 339 39.00 26.77 -32.03
N ARG A 340 37.90 27.41 -32.43
CA ARG A 340 37.40 28.62 -31.77
C ARG A 340 36.84 28.29 -30.38
N ASP A 341 37.14 29.13 -29.39
CA ASP A 341 36.77 29.01 -27.97
C ASP A 341 35.24 29.07 -27.71
N GLY A 342 34.50 28.08 -28.21
CA GLY A 342 33.05 27.95 -28.04
C GLY A 342 32.67 26.77 -27.14
N VAL A 343 31.66 26.96 -26.29
CA VAL A 343 31.16 25.91 -25.38
C VAL A 343 30.23 24.94 -26.13
N TRP A 344 29.81 25.26 -27.36
CA TRP A 344 28.91 24.46 -28.17
C TRP A 344 29.35 22.99 -28.33
N LEU A 345 30.65 22.73 -28.54
CA LEU A 345 31.16 21.36 -28.70
C LEU A 345 31.01 20.57 -27.39
N MET A 346 31.13 21.23 -26.23
CA MET A 346 30.87 20.62 -24.92
C MET A 346 29.42 20.21 -24.77
N VAL A 347 28.49 21.05 -25.20
CA VAL A 347 27.06 20.75 -25.15
C VAL A 347 26.75 19.51 -26.00
N VAL A 348 27.34 19.40 -27.19
CA VAL A 348 27.22 18.22 -28.06
C VAL A 348 27.81 16.98 -27.38
N VAL A 349 29.05 17.06 -26.87
CA VAL A 349 29.72 15.95 -26.18
C VAL A 349 28.90 15.45 -25.01
N ILE A 350 28.41 16.35 -24.14
CA ILE A 350 27.59 16.01 -22.97
C ILE A 350 26.29 15.34 -23.40
N ALA A 351 25.60 15.90 -24.39
CA ALA A 351 24.32 15.37 -24.85
C ALA A 351 24.46 13.97 -25.45
N LEU A 352 25.47 13.75 -26.28
CA LEU A 352 25.73 12.45 -26.91
C LEU A 352 26.27 11.43 -25.92
N ALA A 353 27.14 11.83 -25.00
CA ALA A 353 27.64 10.99 -23.91
C ALA A 353 26.49 10.46 -23.05
N TRP A 354 25.59 11.34 -22.62
CA TRP A 354 24.39 10.97 -21.86
C TRP A 354 23.54 9.96 -22.62
N SER A 355 23.25 10.23 -23.89
CA SER A 355 22.45 9.36 -24.75
C SER A 355 23.06 7.96 -24.91
N ALA A 356 24.37 7.90 -25.15
CA ALA A 356 25.10 6.63 -25.30
C ALA A 356 25.12 5.83 -23.99
N GLY A 357 25.38 6.50 -22.86
CA GLY A 357 25.35 5.88 -21.54
C GLY A 357 23.96 5.35 -21.19
N HIS A 358 22.92 6.12 -21.48
CA HIS A 358 21.53 5.74 -21.23
C HIS A 358 21.11 4.49 -22.03
N THR A 359 21.51 4.42 -23.30
CA THR A 359 21.14 3.33 -24.21
C THR A 359 21.90 2.04 -23.92
N GLY A 360 23.22 2.13 -23.73
CA GLY A 360 24.07 1.00 -23.31
C GLY A 360 24.24 -0.14 -24.33
N THR A 361 23.77 0.00 -25.58
CA THR A 361 23.98 -1.04 -26.61
C THR A 361 25.43 -1.08 -27.09
N ARG A 362 25.91 -2.25 -27.51
CA ARG A 362 27.29 -2.40 -28.03
C ARG A 362 27.58 -1.46 -29.20
N LEU A 363 26.58 -1.21 -30.05
CA LEU A 363 26.71 -0.30 -31.20
C LEU A 363 26.79 1.17 -30.76
N ALA A 364 25.94 1.60 -29.81
CA ALA A 364 25.99 2.95 -29.25
C ALA A 364 27.34 3.21 -28.53
N LEU A 365 27.86 2.22 -27.81
CA LEU A 365 29.18 2.32 -27.16
C LEU A 365 30.31 2.46 -28.19
N ALA A 366 30.29 1.69 -29.28
CA ALA A 366 31.27 1.80 -30.35
C ALA A 366 31.19 3.16 -31.05
N ALA A 367 29.98 3.64 -31.33
CA ALA A 367 29.74 4.97 -31.93
C ALA A 367 30.24 6.10 -31.04
N TRP A 368 29.95 6.04 -29.74
CA TRP A 368 30.45 6.98 -28.75
C TRP A 368 31.97 6.95 -28.64
N PHE A 369 32.58 5.76 -28.62
CA PHE A 369 34.04 5.63 -28.57
C PHE A 369 34.69 6.31 -29.79
N ALA A 370 34.17 6.07 -30.99
CA ALA A 370 34.66 6.68 -32.21
C ALA A 370 34.51 8.22 -32.21
N PHE A 371 33.35 8.72 -31.76
CA PHE A 371 33.12 10.16 -31.58
C PHE A 371 34.10 10.77 -30.57
N THR A 372 34.29 10.13 -29.42
CA THR A 372 35.22 10.58 -28.38
C THR A 372 36.67 10.58 -28.87
N MET A 373 37.08 9.55 -29.62
CA MET A 373 38.41 9.50 -30.23
C MET A 373 38.59 10.61 -31.28
N THR A 374 37.55 10.92 -32.05
CA THR A 374 37.57 12.01 -33.04
C THR A 374 37.75 13.36 -32.35
N VAL A 375 36.91 13.67 -31.36
CA VAL A 375 37.00 14.90 -30.57
C VAL A 375 38.34 14.97 -29.85
N GLY A 376 38.77 13.88 -29.21
CA GLY A 376 40.05 13.81 -28.51
C GLY A 376 41.25 14.03 -29.43
N PHE A 377 41.23 13.51 -30.65
CA PHE A 377 42.27 13.75 -31.65
C PHE A 377 42.33 15.21 -32.09
N LEU A 378 41.17 15.82 -32.37
CA LEU A 378 41.08 17.23 -32.76
C LEU A 378 41.61 18.15 -31.65
N VAL A 379 41.18 17.91 -30.40
CA VAL A 379 41.65 18.66 -29.23
C VAL A 379 43.14 18.41 -28.98
N PHE A 380 43.63 17.18 -29.18
CA PHE A 380 45.04 16.88 -28.98
C PHE A 380 45.97 17.62 -29.95
N ILE A 381 45.54 17.81 -31.19
CA ILE A 381 46.34 18.53 -32.19
C ILE A 381 46.37 20.03 -31.92
N ASP A 382 45.24 20.60 -31.53
CA ASP A 382 45.08 22.04 -31.42
C ASP A 382 45.43 22.55 -30.00
N THR A 383 44.83 21.96 -28.98
CA THR A 383 44.92 22.38 -27.59
C THR A 383 45.06 21.17 -26.63
N PRO A 384 46.20 20.42 -26.69
CA PRO A 384 46.37 19.17 -25.95
C PRO A 384 46.20 19.31 -24.43
N TYR A 385 46.42 20.51 -23.89
CA TYR A 385 46.20 20.83 -22.49
C TYR A 385 44.75 20.64 -22.03
N TYR A 386 43.76 20.85 -22.91
CA TYR A 386 42.34 20.71 -22.57
C TYR A 386 41.81 19.27 -22.72
N LEU A 387 42.58 18.34 -23.30
CA LEU A 387 42.15 16.96 -23.52
C LEU A 387 41.53 16.28 -22.28
N PRO A 388 42.07 16.43 -21.06
CA PRO A 388 41.45 15.84 -19.87
C PRO A 388 40.03 16.37 -19.60
N ILE A 389 39.78 17.67 -19.82
CA ILE A 389 38.45 18.28 -19.64
C ILE A 389 37.43 17.61 -20.56
N TYR A 390 37.75 17.49 -21.84
CA TYR A 390 36.90 16.84 -22.83
C TYR A 390 36.58 15.38 -22.46
N LEU A 391 37.60 14.63 -22.01
CA LEU A 391 37.43 13.26 -21.54
C LEU A 391 36.53 13.18 -20.30
N ALA A 392 36.68 14.08 -19.34
CA ALA A 392 35.81 14.13 -18.16
C ALA A 392 34.38 14.53 -18.51
N MET A 393 34.19 15.51 -19.38
CA MET A 393 32.87 15.99 -19.83
C MET A 393 32.16 14.97 -20.73
N GLY A 394 32.87 14.02 -21.33
CA GLY A 394 32.29 12.83 -21.95
C GLY A 394 32.02 11.71 -20.93
N ALA A 395 32.99 11.37 -20.09
CA ALA A 395 32.90 10.23 -19.18
C ALA A 395 31.85 10.41 -18.08
N LEU A 396 31.69 11.63 -17.54
CA LEU A 396 30.75 11.91 -16.44
C LEU A 396 29.28 11.80 -16.89
N PRO A 397 28.82 12.48 -17.96
CA PRO A 397 27.44 12.31 -18.43
C PRO A 397 27.17 10.90 -18.96
N PHE A 398 28.17 10.24 -19.55
CA PHE A 398 28.06 8.84 -19.95
C PHE A 398 27.81 7.92 -18.75
N GLY A 399 28.66 8.00 -17.72
CA GLY A 399 28.50 7.22 -16.50
C GLY A 399 27.18 7.55 -15.79
N ALA A 400 26.81 8.84 -15.76
CA ALA A 400 25.52 9.29 -15.26
C ALA A 400 24.35 8.65 -16.03
N GLY A 401 24.37 8.69 -17.36
CA GLY A 401 23.34 8.09 -18.22
C GLY A 401 23.20 6.58 -18.00
N ALA A 402 24.32 5.85 -17.88
CA ALA A 402 24.33 4.40 -17.64
C ALA A 402 23.81 4.02 -16.25
N VAL A 403 24.21 4.78 -15.23
CA VAL A 403 23.66 4.61 -13.87
C VAL A 403 22.18 4.99 -13.84
N TRP A 404 21.79 6.02 -14.59
CA TRP A 404 20.42 6.52 -14.65
C TRP A 404 19.45 5.54 -15.32
N SER A 405 19.87 4.86 -16.39
CA SER A 405 19.07 3.83 -17.06
C SER A 405 18.86 2.59 -16.18
N GLY A 406 19.90 2.12 -15.49
CA GLY A 406 19.80 1.02 -14.52
C GLY A 406 18.80 1.33 -13.40
N HIS A 407 18.90 2.52 -12.81
CA HIS A 407 17.97 2.97 -11.78
C HIS A 407 16.53 3.11 -12.26
N HIS A 408 16.33 3.58 -13.49
CA HIS A 408 15.00 3.65 -14.10
C HIS A 408 14.38 2.27 -14.28
N ALA A 409 15.15 1.30 -14.76
CA ALA A 409 14.68 -0.07 -14.94
C ALA A 409 14.28 -0.70 -13.60
N GLU A 410 15.08 -0.49 -12.54
CA GLU A 410 14.77 -0.98 -11.19
C GLU A 410 13.53 -0.29 -10.59
N GLU A 411 13.42 1.04 -10.69
CA GLU A 411 12.25 1.80 -10.23
C GLU A 411 10.99 1.33 -10.97
N ALA A 412 11.04 1.19 -12.29
CA ALA A 412 9.93 0.70 -13.10
C ALA A 412 9.54 -0.74 -12.74
N ALA A 413 10.52 -1.61 -12.47
CA ALA A 413 10.25 -2.98 -12.01
C ALA A 413 9.54 -3.00 -10.65
N HIS A 414 9.99 -2.20 -9.68
CA HIS A 414 9.34 -2.12 -8.37
C HIS A 414 7.92 -1.55 -8.46
N LEU A 415 7.71 -0.49 -9.26
CA LEU A 415 6.39 0.07 -9.50
C LEU A 415 5.46 -0.93 -10.19
N GLY A 416 5.96 -1.68 -11.19
CA GLY A 416 5.20 -2.73 -11.85
C GLY A 416 4.79 -3.86 -10.90
N LEU A 417 5.70 -4.31 -10.03
CA LEU A 417 5.39 -5.31 -9.00
C LEU A 417 4.36 -4.81 -7.99
N ALA A 418 4.49 -3.55 -7.54
CA ALA A 418 3.53 -2.92 -6.64
C ALA A 418 2.14 -2.83 -7.27
N GLN A 419 2.04 -2.45 -8.55
CA GLN A 419 0.78 -2.39 -9.28
C GLN A 419 0.10 -3.76 -9.41
N LEU A 420 0.87 -4.80 -9.75
CA LEU A 420 0.33 -6.17 -9.84
C LEU A 420 -0.21 -6.63 -8.48
N ARG A 421 0.55 -6.40 -7.40
CA ARG A 421 0.11 -6.76 -6.04
C ARG A 421 -1.12 -6.00 -5.60
N GLN A 422 -1.21 -4.73 -5.93
CA GLN A 422 -2.39 -3.92 -5.65
C GLN A 422 -3.63 -4.47 -6.38
N GLN A 423 -3.49 -4.85 -7.66
CA GLN A 423 -4.57 -5.46 -8.43
C GLN A 423 -5.02 -6.80 -7.84
N GLU A 424 -4.09 -7.64 -7.38
CA GLU A 424 -4.41 -8.91 -6.71
C GLU A 424 -5.21 -8.68 -5.41
N ILE A 425 -4.80 -7.72 -4.58
CA ILE A 425 -5.49 -7.37 -3.32
C ILE A 425 -6.90 -6.85 -3.61
N GLU A 426 -7.06 -5.90 -4.53
CA GLU A 426 -8.37 -5.34 -4.86
C GLU A 426 -9.31 -6.38 -5.48
N ALA A 427 -8.78 -7.31 -6.28
CA ALA A 427 -9.58 -8.40 -6.83
C ALA A 427 -10.05 -9.37 -5.73
N ALA A 428 -9.18 -9.70 -4.77
CA ALA A 428 -9.53 -10.54 -3.63
C ALA A 428 -10.57 -9.86 -2.72
N GLU A 429 -10.45 -8.56 -2.47
CA GLU A 429 -11.43 -7.75 -1.74
C GLU A 429 -12.78 -7.75 -2.43
N ARG A 430 -12.83 -7.42 -3.73
CA ARG A 430 -14.08 -7.43 -4.50
C ARG A 430 -14.74 -8.80 -4.50
N ALA A 431 -13.97 -9.87 -4.72
CA ALA A 431 -14.49 -11.23 -4.73
C ALA A 431 -14.97 -11.71 -3.35
N ALA A 432 -14.32 -11.30 -2.27
CA ALA A 432 -14.76 -11.62 -0.91
C ALA A 432 -16.03 -10.86 -0.54
N VAL A 433 -16.08 -9.56 -0.81
CA VAL A 433 -17.25 -8.69 -0.57
C VAL A 433 -18.48 -9.17 -1.36
N SER A 434 -18.33 -9.48 -2.65
CA SER A 434 -19.43 -9.96 -3.49
C SER A 434 -20.00 -11.29 -2.99
N ARG A 435 -19.13 -12.23 -2.57
CA ARG A 435 -19.56 -13.49 -1.94
C ARG A 435 -20.34 -13.27 -0.65
N GLU A 436 -19.87 -12.38 0.22
CA GLU A 436 -20.53 -12.08 1.51
C GLU A 436 -21.89 -11.39 1.29
N ARG A 437 -21.97 -10.40 0.38
CA ARG A 437 -23.24 -9.74 0.03
C ARG A 437 -24.29 -10.74 -0.46
N LEU A 438 -23.92 -11.69 -1.31
CA LEU A 438 -24.83 -12.73 -1.80
C LEU A 438 -25.27 -13.70 -0.68
N GLY A 439 -24.36 -14.04 0.23
CA GLY A 439 -24.67 -14.83 1.41
C GLY A 439 -25.69 -14.12 2.31
N LEU A 440 -25.39 -12.87 2.67
CA LEU A 440 -26.25 -12.06 3.52
C LEU A 440 -27.62 -11.78 2.89
N ALA A 441 -27.68 -11.53 1.58
CA ALA A 441 -28.94 -11.35 0.87
C ALA A 441 -29.83 -12.60 0.96
N ARG A 442 -29.25 -13.81 0.84
CA ARG A 442 -29.99 -15.07 0.99
C ARG A 442 -30.49 -15.24 2.42
N ASP A 443 -29.62 -15.08 3.42
CA ASP A 443 -29.98 -15.24 4.83
C ASP A 443 -31.08 -14.26 5.26
N LEU A 444 -30.98 -12.99 4.84
CA LEU A 444 -32.01 -11.98 5.07
C LEU A 444 -33.30 -12.28 4.32
N HIS A 445 -33.23 -12.74 3.07
CA HIS A 445 -34.41 -13.12 2.29
C HIS A 445 -35.17 -14.25 2.95
N ASP A 446 -34.47 -15.30 3.36
CA ASP A 446 -35.06 -16.51 3.93
C ASP A 446 -35.72 -16.18 5.28
N ALA A 447 -35.00 -15.50 6.19
CA ALA A 447 -35.54 -15.11 7.49
C ALA A 447 -36.72 -14.13 7.36
N ALA A 448 -36.59 -13.06 6.57
CA ALA A 448 -37.60 -12.02 6.48
C ALA A 448 -38.84 -12.44 5.66
N SER A 449 -38.65 -13.14 4.53
CA SER A 449 -39.78 -13.60 3.71
C SER A 449 -40.59 -14.67 4.42
N HIS A 450 -39.92 -15.58 5.14
CA HIS A 450 -40.60 -16.58 5.94
C HIS A 450 -41.41 -15.95 7.07
N ALA A 451 -40.80 -15.06 7.87
CA ALA A 451 -41.48 -14.39 8.97
C ALA A 451 -42.64 -13.51 8.50
N VAL A 452 -42.42 -12.62 7.53
CA VAL A 452 -43.48 -11.72 7.05
C VAL A 452 -44.59 -12.50 6.34
N GLY A 453 -44.24 -13.50 5.53
CA GLY A 453 -45.21 -14.33 4.82
C GLY A 453 -46.12 -15.11 5.75
N THR A 454 -45.56 -15.75 6.79
CA THR A 454 -46.34 -16.45 7.81
C THR A 454 -47.20 -15.50 8.63
N MET A 455 -46.69 -14.32 9.01
CA MET A 455 -47.47 -13.29 9.70
C MET A 455 -48.66 -12.78 8.86
N MET A 456 -48.47 -12.60 7.55
CA MET A 456 -49.54 -12.21 6.63
C MET A 456 -50.61 -13.30 6.50
N MET A 457 -50.19 -14.57 6.42
CA MET A 457 -51.11 -15.72 6.41
C MET A 457 -51.96 -15.78 7.68
N GLN A 458 -51.35 -15.62 8.86
CA GLN A 458 -52.06 -15.58 10.14
C GLN A 458 -52.98 -14.37 10.27
N ALA A 459 -52.57 -13.20 9.76
CA ALA A 459 -53.42 -12.01 9.74
C ALA A 459 -54.68 -12.24 8.88
N ASN A 460 -54.54 -12.93 7.75
CA ASN A 460 -55.68 -13.29 6.90
C ASN A 460 -56.59 -14.33 7.57
N ALA A 461 -56.02 -15.33 8.27
CA ALA A 461 -56.78 -16.28 9.07
C ALA A 461 -57.59 -15.57 10.18
N ALA A 462 -56.96 -14.64 10.92
CA ALA A 462 -57.63 -13.84 11.93
C ALA A 462 -58.79 -13.01 11.35
N LYS A 463 -58.61 -12.44 10.15
CA LYS A 463 -59.65 -11.69 9.44
C LYS A 463 -60.87 -12.54 9.11
N VAL A 464 -60.67 -13.77 8.62
CA VAL A 464 -61.74 -14.70 8.24
C VAL A 464 -62.44 -15.28 9.46
N LEU A 465 -61.67 -15.62 10.51
CA LEU A 465 -62.20 -16.27 11.72
C LEU A 465 -62.90 -15.29 12.66
N ARG A 466 -62.56 -14.00 12.62
CA ARG A 466 -63.05 -13.00 13.58
C ARG A 466 -64.53 -13.09 13.95
N GLU A 467 -65.41 -13.27 12.95
CA GLU A 467 -66.86 -13.26 13.15
C GLU A 467 -67.43 -14.65 13.50
N ARG A 468 -66.76 -15.73 13.07
CA ARG A 468 -67.21 -17.12 13.26
C ARG A 468 -66.59 -17.80 14.47
N ASP A 469 -65.32 -17.53 14.70
CA ASP A 469 -64.50 -18.06 15.80
C ASP A 469 -63.56 -16.95 16.35
N PRO A 470 -64.07 -16.13 17.29
CA PRO A 470 -63.28 -15.07 17.91
C PRO A 470 -62.11 -15.57 18.76
N GLN A 471 -62.11 -16.84 19.20
CA GLN A 471 -60.99 -17.42 19.94
C GLN A 471 -59.88 -17.85 18.96
N GLY A 472 -60.23 -18.51 17.86
CA GLY A 472 -59.29 -18.82 16.77
C GLY A 472 -58.67 -17.56 16.15
N ALA A 473 -59.42 -16.47 16.01
CA ALA A 473 -58.88 -15.20 15.56
C ALA A 473 -57.84 -14.60 16.52
N ARG A 474 -58.06 -14.70 17.84
CA ARG A 474 -57.08 -14.26 18.85
C ARG A 474 -55.83 -15.15 18.86
N ALA A 475 -56.00 -16.46 18.70
CA ALA A 475 -54.89 -17.40 18.60
C ALA A 475 -54.00 -17.12 17.37
N ALA A 476 -54.61 -16.81 16.21
CA ALA A 476 -53.87 -16.41 15.02
C ALA A 476 -53.08 -15.09 15.23
N LEU A 477 -53.65 -14.12 15.95
CA LEU A 477 -52.94 -12.87 16.30
C LEU A 477 -51.81 -13.08 17.32
N ASP A 478 -51.98 -14.01 18.28
CA ASP A 478 -50.91 -14.41 19.20
C ASP A 478 -49.75 -15.08 18.44
N ALA A 479 -50.06 -15.94 17.45
CA ALA A 479 -49.04 -16.52 16.57
C ALA A 479 -48.22 -15.45 15.83
N ILE A 480 -48.84 -14.35 15.38
CA ILE A 480 -48.11 -13.22 14.77
C ILE A 480 -47.13 -12.59 15.77
N VAL A 481 -47.53 -12.44 17.03
CA VAL A 481 -46.66 -11.84 18.07
C VAL A 481 -45.46 -12.73 18.36
N ASP A 482 -45.67 -14.05 18.40
CA ASP A 482 -44.60 -15.02 18.67
C ASP A 482 -43.63 -15.14 17.49
N ILE A 483 -44.15 -15.25 16.25
CA ILE A 483 -43.34 -15.22 15.02
C ILE A 483 -42.50 -13.94 14.95
N ALA A 484 -43.09 -12.78 15.28
CA ALA A 484 -42.35 -11.52 15.27
C ALA A 484 -41.23 -11.45 16.32
N ARG A 485 -41.41 -12.09 17.48
CA ARG A 485 -40.37 -12.18 18.52
C ARG A 485 -39.23 -13.08 18.05
N GLU A 486 -39.56 -14.24 17.48
CA GLU A 486 -38.60 -15.22 16.97
C GLU A 486 -37.78 -14.65 15.81
N ALA A 487 -38.44 -14.04 14.82
CA ALA A 487 -37.77 -13.33 13.74
C ALA A 487 -36.90 -12.19 14.27
N GLY A 488 -37.35 -11.45 15.29
CA GLY A 488 -36.55 -10.41 15.92
C GLY A 488 -35.29 -10.92 16.63
N THR A 489 -35.31 -12.13 17.20
CA THR A 489 -34.12 -12.78 17.76
C THR A 489 -33.19 -13.28 16.67
N GLU A 490 -33.70 -13.94 15.64
CA GLU A 490 -32.91 -14.46 14.53
C GLU A 490 -32.17 -13.34 13.78
N LEU A 491 -32.85 -12.22 13.50
CA LEU A 491 -32.23 -11.05 12.89
C LEU A 491 -31.13 -10.45 13.79
N ARG A 492 -31.27 -10.47 15.13
CA ARG A 492 -30.20 -10.04 16.04
C ARG A 492 -29.04 -11.02 16.10
N ASP A 493 -29.30 -12.32 15.96
CA ASP A 493 -28.28 -13.35 15.94
C ASP A 493 -27.41 -13.26 14.67
N ILE A 494 -28.03 -12.99 13.51
CA ILE A 494 -27.30 -12.73 12.25
C ILE A 494 -26.40 -11.49 12.37
N ARG A 495 -26.87 -10.42 13.04
CA ARG A 495 -26.06 -9.22 13.34
C ARG A 495 -24.90 -9.53 14.29
N SER A 496 -25.17 -10.20 15.41
CA SER A 496 -24.15 -10.46 16.44
C SER A 496 -23.11 -11.51 16.03
N ALA A 497 -23.39 -12.30 14.99
CA ALA A 497 -22.37 -13.08 14.31
C ALA A 497 -21.35 -12.21 13.54
N GLY A 498 -21.75 -11.03 13.03
CA GLY A 498 -20.85 -10.04 12.41
C GLY A 498 -19.97 -9.30 13.42
N ASP A 499 -20.55 -8.80 14.52
CA ASP A 499 -19.80 -8.11 15.59
C ASP A 499 -18.65 -8.98 16.18
N ARG A 500 -18.79 -10.31 16.17
CA ARG A 500 -17.75 -11.25 16.65
C ARG A 500 -16.60 -11.45 15.66
N ALA A 501 -16.77 -11.11 14.38
CA ALA A 501 -15.72 -11.20 13.37
C ALA A 501 -14.81 -9.95 13.35
N ILE A 502 -15.31 -8.78 13.78
CA ILE A 502 -14.52 -7.54 13.90
C ILE A 502 -13.54 -7.61 15.08
N TYR A 503 -13.98 -8.16 16.22
CA TYR A 503 -13.08 -8.45 17.34
C TYR A 503 -12.45 -9.81 17.12
N GLY A 504 -11.46 -9.83 16.22
CA GLY A 504 -10.52 -10.93 16.14
C GLY A 504 -10.09 -11.34 17.53
N THR A 505 -10.18 -12.63 17.79
CA THR A 505 -9.59 -13.33 18.92
C THR A 505 -8.13 -12.91 19.10
N GLY A 506 -7.94 -11.91 19.95
CA GLY A 506 -6.69 -11.54 20.60
C GLY A 506 -7.00 -11.41 22.09
N PRO A 507 -6.21 -12.03 22.99
CA PRO A 507 -6.55 -12.06 24.40
C PRO A 507 -6.39 -10.66 25.02
N GLY A 508 -7.51 -10.12 25.51
CA GLY A 508 -7.54 -9.06 26.52
C GLY A 508 -7.75 -7.63 26.01
N HIS A 509 -9.01 -7.18 25.94
CA HIS A 509 -9.48 -5.90 26.49
C HIS A 509 -10.99 -5.74 26.24
N LEU A 510 -11.77 -5.59 27.31
CA LEU A 510 -13.17 -5.15 27.25
C LEU A 510 -13.22 -3.61 27.21
N PRO A 511 -14.02 -2.97 26.34
CA PRO A 511 -14.19 -1.53 26.36
C PRO A 511 -15.17 -1.11 27.45
N ALA A 512 -14.78 -0.07 28.20
CA ALA A 512 -15.59 0.58 29.21
C ALA A 512 -16.79 1.31 28.60
N THR A 513 -17.99 0.96 29.04
CA THR A 513 -19.20 1.77 28.85
C THR A 513 -19.11 3.06 29.67
N THR A 514 -19.17 4.19 28.97
CA THR A 514 -19.37 5.53 29.52
C THR A 514 -20.84 5.74 29.85
N ALA A 515 -21.14 5.97 31.13
CA ALA A 515 -22.31 6.73 31.58
C ALA A 515 -21.91 7.46 32.87
N GLY A 516 -21.86 8.79 32.79
CA GLY A 516 -21.51 9.64 33.92
C GLY A 516 -22.61 9.69 34.99
N THR A 517 -22.22 9.86 36.25
CA THR A 517 -22.37 11.10 37.03
C THR A 517 -21.87 10.83 38.47
N SER A 518 -20.91 11.63 38.92
CA SER A 518 -20.27 11.68 40.26
C SER A 518 -21.25 12.24 41.33
N PRO A 519 -20.91 12.41 42.65
CA PRO A 519 -19.68 12.09 43.40
C PRO A 519 -19.87 11.48 44.82
N ALA A 520 -18.80 10.95 45.43
CA ALA A 520 -18.29 11.33 46.77
C ALA A 520 -17.60 10.17 47.55
N TYR A 521 -16.33 10.43 47.91
CA TYR A 521 -15.55 10.04 49.10
C TYR A 521 -15.65 8.62 49.71
N GLY A 522 -14.47 8.00 49.86
CA GLY A 522 -14.04 7.46 51.15
C GLY A 522 -13.61 6.00 51.19
N THR A 523 -12.29 5.80 51.23
CA THR A 523 -11.59 4.81 52.09
C THR A 523 -12.10 3.36 52.11
N ALA A 524 -11.39 2.49 51.39
CA ALA A 524 -10.82 1.24 51.91
C ALA A 524 -10.22 0.48 50.72
N GLY A 525 -8.89 0.53 50.59
CA GLY A 525 -8.20 -0.56 49.92
C GLY A 525 -8.25 -1.76 50.84
N GLU A 526 -8.75 -2.90 50.36
CA GLU A 526 -8.31 -4.26 50.74
C GLU A 526 -9.19 -5.43 50.24
N GLU A 527 -10.19 -5.21 49.38
CA GLU A 527 -11.05 -6.32 48.90
C GLU A 527 -10.96 -6.61 47.38
N GLU A 528 -9.84 -6.27 46.73
CA GLU A 528 -9.62 -6.57 45.30
C GLU A 528 -8.56 -7.67 45.07
N ARG A 529 -8.50 -8.64 45.98
CA ARG A 529 -7.69 -9.87 45.85
C ARG A 529 -8.42 -11.17 46.21
N ALA A 530 -9.76 -11.18 46.19
CA ALA A 530 -10.55 -12.38 46.41
C ALA A 530 -11.63 -12.53 45.33
N HIS A 531 -11.23 -12.66 44.06
CA HIS A 531 -12.11 -13.23 43.02
C HIS A 531 -11.34 -13.98 41.90
N SER A 532 -10.15 -14.49 42.22
CA SER A 532 -9.66 -15.70 41.55
C SER A 532 -10.52 -16.85 42.05
N ARG A 533 -11.68 -17.07 41.41
CA ARG A 533 -12.54 -18.22 41.70
C ARG A 533 -11.83 -19.47 41.21
N SER A 534 -11.13 -20.10 42.14
CA SER A 534 -10.97 -21.54 42.22
C SER A 534 -12.30 -22.22 41.90
N THR A 535 -12.36 -22.90 40.75
CA THR A 535 -12.77 -24.30 40.63
C THR A 535 -13.74 -24.80 41.71
N GLY A 536 -15.00 -24.58 41.42
CA GLY A 536 -16.18 -25.15 42.04
C GLY A 536 -17.35 -24.62 41.23
N ASP A 537 -18.13 -25.40 40.51
CA ASP A 537 -17.96 -26.75 39.98
C ASP A 537 -18.70 -26.71 38.63
N ILE A 538 -18.34 -27.46 37.59
CA ILE A 538 -19.12 -27.42 36.31
C ILE A 538 -20.60 -27.76 36.57
N SER A 539 -20.84 -28.53 37.63
CA SER A 539 -22.14 -28.75 38.26
C SER A 539 -22.89 -27.46 38.61
N GLU A 540 -22.23 -26.48 39.27
CA GLU A 540 -22.81 -25.17 39.60
C GLU A 540 -23.11 -24.33 38.35
N ALA A 541 -22.31 -24.46 37.29
CA ALA A 541 -22.53 -23.74 36.03
C ALA A 541 -23.67 -24.34 35.18
N ILE A 542 -23.89 -25.65 35.26
CA ILE A 542 -24.99 -26.36 34.58
C ILE A 542 -26.31 -26.24 35.35
N ALA A 543 -26.27 -26.13 36.68
CA ALA A 543 -27.44 -26.08 37.55
C ALA A 543 -28.51 -25.02 37.13
N PRO A 544 -28.16 -23.79 36.71
CA PRO A 544 -29.13 -22.81 36.21
C PRO A 544 -29.85 -23.27 34.94
N LEU A 545 -29.13 -23.93 34.01
CA LEU A 545 -29.70 -24.43 32.75
C LEU A 545 -30.68 -25.58 33.01
N VAL A 546 -30.30 -26.50 33.90
CA VAL A 546 -31.15 -27.61 34.34
C VAL A 546 -32.39 -27.09 35.07
N THR A 547 -32.22 -26.09 35.94
CA THR A 547 -33.33 -25.48 36.68
C THR A 547 -34.32 -24.79 35.72
N ALA A 548 -33.83 -24.11 34.69
CA ALA A 548 -34.67 -23.51 33.66
C ALA A 548 -35.46 -24.57 32.87
N ALA A 549 -34.81 -25.67 32.47
CA ALA A 549 -35.47 -26.78 31.76
C ALA A 549 -36.53 -27.48 32.64
N ARG A 550 -36.27 -27.66 33.94
CA ARG A 550 -37.24 -28.21 34.90
C ARG A 550 -38.46 -27.31 35.09
N ARG A 551 -38.28 -25.98 35.14
CA ARG A 551 -39.40 -25.02 35.17
C ARG A 551 -40.26 -25.07 33.91
N ALA A 552 -39.68 -25.47 32.78
CA ALA A 552 -40.38 -25.68 31.52
C ALA A 552 -41.08 -27.06 31.43
N GLY A 553 -41.06 -27.87 32.51
CA GLY A 553 -41.78 -29.14 32.59
C GLY A 553 -40.98 -30.39 32.19
N ALA A 554 -39.67 -30.29 32.00
CA ALA A 554 -38.81 -31.45 31.69
C ALA A 554 -38.23 -32.11 32.96
N THR A 555 -38.12 -33.45 32.95
CA THR A 555 -37.35 -34.18 33.98
C THR A 555 -35.90 -34.27 33.50
N VAL A 556 -34.94 -33.71 34.24
CA VAL A 556 -33.54 -33.67 33.80
C VAL A 556 -32.63 -34.40 34.81
N SER A 557 -31.86 -35.39 34.34
CA SER A 557 -30.76 -36.02 35.07
C SER A 557 -29.41 -35.55 34.52
N THR A 558 -28.40 -35.43 35.39
CA THR A 558 -27.07 -34.92 35.01
C THR A 558 -25.98 -35.86 35.52
N SER A 559 -25.03 -36.23 34.65
CA SER A 559 -23.88 -37.07 34.94
C SER A 559 -22.59 -36.35 34.53
N LEU A 560 -21.62 -36.24 35.44
CA LEU A 560 -20.36 -35.53 35.21
C LEU A 560 -19.18 -36.48 35.50
N ASP A 561 -18.32 -36.74 34.51
CA ASP A 561 -17.05 -37.49 34.65
C ASP A 561 -15.87 -36.56 34.33
N LEU A 562 -15.34 -35.87 35.34
CA LEU A 562 -14.27 -34.87 35.20
C LEU A 562 -12.93 -35.45 35.68
N ARG A 563 -12.16 -36.05 34.76
CA ARG A 563 -10.83 -36.61 35.04
C ARG A 563 -9.71 -35.58 34.92
N THR A 564 -10.02 -34.39 34.44
CA THR A 564 -9.10 -33.26 34.29
C THR A 564 -9.88 -31.97 34.39
N GLN A 565 -9.21 -30.90 34.79
CA GLN A 565 -9.82 -29.59 34.94
C GLN A 565 -9.92 -28.91 33.57
N PRO A 566 -11.13 -28.58 33.08
CA PRO A 566 -11.27 -27.93 31.79
C PRO A 566 -10.85 -26.46 31.87
N ALA A 567 -10.28 -25.96 30.78
CA ALA A 567 -9.98 -24.54 30.67
C ALA A 567 -11.28 -23.71 30.62
N PRO A 568 -11.26 -22.41 30.97
CA PRO A 568 -12.45 -21.55 30.90
C PRO A 568 -13.15 -21.58 29.53
N GLU A 569 -12.37 -21.66 28.44
CA GLU A 569 -12.89 -21.75 27.08
C GLU A 569 -13.64 -23.06 26.79
N ASP A 570 -13.18 -24.18 27.37
CA ASP A 570 -13.84 -25.48 27.26
C ASP A 570 -15.19 -25.47 27.96
N VAL A 571 -15.26 -24.82 29.14
CA VAL A 571 -16.50 -24.67 29.92
C VAL A 571 -17.54 -23.86 29.16
N VAL A 572 -17.14 -22.76 28.51
CA VAL A 572 -18.06 -21.92 27.71
C VAL A 572 -18.66 -22.71 26.55
N LEU A 573 -17.84 -23.45 25.80
CA LEU A 573 -18.32 -24.24 24.66
C LEU A 573 -19.23 -25.39 25.11
N LEU A 574 -18.87 -26.08 26.19
CA LEU A 574 -19.67 -27.13 26.81
C LEU A 574 -21.05 -26.63 27.24
N LEU A 575 -21.12 -25.50 27.96
CA LEU A 575 -22.38 -24.91 28.41
C LEU A 575 -23.26 -24.51 27.23
N ARG A 576 -22.67 -24.12 26.11
CA ARG A 576 -23.40 -23.80 24.87
C ARG A 576 -24.04 -25.05 24.26
N VAL A 577 -23.31 -26.16 24.20
CA VAL A 577 -23.86 -27.46 23.73
C VAL A 577 -25.00 -27.91 24.64
N VAL A 578 -24.82 -27.85 25.97
CA VAL A 578 -25.85 -28.23 26.94
C VAL A 578 -27.11 -27.35 26.79
N ARG A 579 -26.95 -26.04 26.63
CA ARG A 579 -28.07 -25.11 26.44
C ARG A 579 -28.87 -25.41 25.18
N GLU A 580 -28.18 -25.60 24.06
CA GLU A 580 -28.83 -25.89 22.78
C GLU A 580 -29.53 -27.25 22.80
N GLY A 581 -28.92 -28.27 23.41
CA GLY A 581 -29.53 -29.58 23.61
C GLY A 581 -30.79 -29.51 24.47
N LEU A 582 -30.76 -28.80 25.60
CA LEU A 582 -31.92 -28.60 26.47
C LEU A 582 -33.04 -27.80 25.78
N ALA A 583 -32.68 -26.78 25.00
CA ALA A 583 -33.65 -25.99 24.24
C ALA A 583 -34.33 -26.83 23.14
N ASN A 584 -33.57 -27.67 22.43
CA ASN A 584 -34.11 -28.57 21.41
C ASN A 584 -35.00 -29.65 22.03
N ALA A 585 -34.60 -30.26 23.15
CA ALA A 585 -35.44 -31.23 23.86
C ALA A 585 -36.74 -30.60 24.37
N ALA A 586 -36.70 -29.39 24.93
CA ALA A 586 -37.89 -28.67 25.38
C ALA A 586 -38.83 -28.30 24.23
N ARG A 587 -38.28 -27.98 23.04
CA ARG A 587 -39.05 -27.59 21.85
C ARG A 587 -39.67 -28.80 21.13
N HIS A 588 -38.95 -29.91 21.04
CA HIS A 588 -39.31 -31.04 20.17
C HIS A 588 -39.84 -32.27 20.92
N ALA A 589 -39.56 -32.40 22.22
CA ALA A 589 -40.05 -33.50 23.06
C ALA A 589 -40.51 -32.99 24.44
N PRO A 590 -41.55 -32.15 24.49
CA PRO A 590 -42.06 -31.58 25.74
C PRO A 590 -42.45 -32.69 26.73
N GLY A 591 -42.01 -32.57 27.98
CA GLY A 591 -42.29 -33.51 29.07
C GLY A 591 -41.49 -34.83 29.03
N SER A 592 -40.53 -34.98 28.11
CA SER A 592 -39.61 -36.11 28.08
C SER A 592 -38.58 -36.08 29.22
N ASP A 593 -38.05 -37.25 29.56
CA ASP A 593 -36.89 -37.36 30.45
C ASP A 593 -35.62 -37.05 29.64
N ILE A 594 -34.84 -36.08 30.10
CA ILE A 594 -33.60 -35.60 29.47
C ILE A 594 -32.40 -36.02 30.32
N VAL A 595 -31.39 -36.59 29.69
CA VAL A 595 -30.11 -36.94 30.32
C VAL A 595 -29.02 -36.03 29.75
N VAL A 596 -28.28 -35.35 30.62
CA VAL A 596 -27.11 -34.55 30.27
C VAL A 596 -25.87 -35.23 30.82
N GLU A 597 -24.99 -35.71 29.95
CA GLU A 597 -23.72 -36.32 30.31
C GLU A 597 -22.56 -35.44 29.83
N VAL A 598 -21.62 -35.19 30.72
CA VAL A 598 -20.40 -34.43 30.44
C VAL A 598 -19.21 -35.23 30.90
N SER A 599 -18.25 -35.49 30.00
CA SER A 599 -16.98 -36.14 30.32
C SER A 599 -15.83 -35.25 29.88
N VAL A 600 -14.92 -34.95 30.80
CA VAL A 600 -13.69 -34.18 30.52
C VAL A 600 -12.51 -35.07 30.88
N ILE A 601 -11.78 -35.52 29.86
CA ILE A 601 -10.57 -36.34 30.00
C ILE A 601 -9.41 -35.66 29.26
N PRO A 602 -8.13 -36.01 29.55
CA PRO A 602 -6.98 -35.30 28.98
C PRO A 602 -6.94 -35.28 27.45
N ALA A 603 -7.59 -36.26 26.80
CA ALA A 603 -7.63 -36.39 25.35
C ALA A 603 -8.85 -35.72 24.68
N ARG A 604 -9.95 -35.50 25.40
CA ARG A 604 -11.21 -34.98 24.82
C ARG A 604 -12.19 -34.47 25.88
N VAL A 605 -12.98 -33.47 25.50
CA VAL A 605 -14.25 -33.10 26.14
C VAL A 605 -15.38 -33.73 25.34
N LEU A 606 -16.33 -34.38 26.02
CA LEU A 606 -17.52 -35.00 25.44
C LEU A 606 -18.76 -34.49 26.17
N VAL A 607 -19.75 -34.01 25.42
CA VAL A 607 -21.04 -33.58 25.93
C VAL A 607 -22.13 -34.36 25.18
N VAL A 608 -23.00 -35.04 25.91
CA VAL A 608 -24.15 -35.77 25.37
C VAL A 608 -25.40 -35.25 26.04
N VAL A 609 -26.39 -34.87 25.24
CA VAL A 609 -27.74 -34.52 25.69
C VAL A 609 -28.71 -35.43 24.97
N SER A 610 -29.35 -36.34 25.70
CA SER A 610 -30.34 -37.25 25.14
C SER A 610 -31.71 -37.00 25.77
N ASN A 611 -32.77 -37.21 25.00
CA ASN A 611 -34.14 -37.12 25.50
C ASN A 611 -34.97 -38.31 25.00
N GLY A 612 -35.88 -38.79 25.85
CA GLY A 612 -36.86 -39.82 25.48
C GLY A 612 -37.89 -39.35 24.45
N PRO A 613 -38.75 -40.25 23.93
CA PRO A 613 -39.84 -39.86 23.04
C PRO A 613 -40.82 -38.90 23.74
N PRO A 614 -41.55 -38.05 22.99
CA PRO A 614 -42.53 -37.15 23.56
C PRO A 614 -43.56 -37.93 24.38
N ARG A 615 -43.84 -37.52 25.63
CA ARG A 615 -44.94 -38.13 26.38
C ARG A 615 -46.27 -37.71 25.72
N PRO A 616 -47.20 -38.64 25.46
CA PRO A 616 -48.48 -38.28 24.85
C PRO A 616 -49.23 -37.33 25.79
N ALA A 617 -49.45 -36.10 25.32
CA ALA A 617 -50.34 -35.16 25.98
C ALA A 617 -51.76 -35.76 26.00
N THR A 618 -52.44 -35.67 27.14
CA THR A 618 -53.88 -35.91 27.23
C THR A 618 -54.58 -35.05 26.16
N ARG A 619 -55.31 -35.71 25.25
CA ARG A 619 -55.92 -35.15 24.03
C ARG A 619 -56.42 -33.71 24.20
N GLN A 620 -55.82 -32.79 23.45
CA GLN A 620 -56.56 -31.75 22.72
C GLN A 620 -56.31 -32.02 21.23
N ASP A 621 -57.38 -32.33 20.51
CA ASP A 621 -57.35 -32.66 19.10
C ASP A 621 -56.91 -31.46 18.25
N GLY A 622 -56.05 -31.73 17.27
CA GLY A 622 -55.99 -30.95 16.03
C GLY A 622 -54.96 -29.83 15.93
N ALA A 623 -53.67 -30.11 16.18
CA ALA A 623 -52.59 -29.31 15.59
C ALA A 623 -51.37 -30.20 15.32
N VAL A 624 -51.19 -30.59 14.05
CA VAL A 624 -49.89 -31.08 13.57
C VAL A 624 -49.00 -29.84 13.46
N THR A 625 -48.37 -29.44 14.57
CA THR A 625 -47.26 -28.49 14.54
C THR A 625 -46.03 -29.23 14.05
N THR A 626 -45.87 -29.31 12.74
CA THR A 626 -44.54 -29.46 12.14
C THR A 626 -43.81 -28.12 12.29
N SER A 627 -43.38 -27.80 13.51
CA SER A 627 -42.38 -26.75 13.74
C SER A 627 -41.02 -27.30 13.33
N LEU A 628 -40.75 -27.33 12.02
CA LEU A 628 -39.40 -27.49 11.50
C LEU A 628 -38.60 -26.23 11.88
N GLY A 629 -37.85 -26.31 12.98
CA GLY A 629 -36.80 -25.33 13.26
C GLY A 629 -35.76 -25.35 12.15
N LEU A 630 -35.33 -24.18 11.67
CA LEU A 630 -34.45 -23.94 10.52
C LEU A 630 -33.04 -24.60 10.59
N GLY A 631 -32.77 -25.48 11.56
CA GLY A 631 -31.49 -26.21 11.69
C GLY A 631 -30.26 -25.33 12.02
N LEU A 632 -30.46 -24.01 12.20
CA LEU A 632 -29.40 -23.03 12.40
C LEU A 632 -28.61 -23.24 13.71
N GLY A 633 -29.29 -23.65 14.79
CA GLY A 633 -28.62 -23.91 16.08
C GLY A 633 -27.62 -25.07 15.99
N LEU A 634 -27.99 -26.18 15.34
CA LEU A 634 -27.11 -27.32 15.12
C LEU A 634 -26.02 -27.04 14.08
N ARG A 635 -26.29 -26.20 13.07
CA ARG A 635 -25.27 -25.75 12.11
C ARG A 635 -24.21 -24.87 12.77
N GLY A 636 -24.64 -23.89 13.57
CA GLY A 636 -23.73 -23.04 14.34
C GLY A 636 -22.91 -23.83 15.35
N LEU A 637 -23.48 -24.85 16.00
CA LEU A 637 -22.72 -25.77 16.86
C LEU A 637 -21.67 -26.57 16.07
N ARG A 638 -22.01 -27.07 14.87
CA ARG A 638 -21.05 -27.80 14.02
C ARG A 638 -19.88 -26.92 13.58
N GLU A 639 -20.14 -25.67 13.23
CA GLU A 639 -19.10 -24.71 12.84
C GLU A 639 -18.19 -24.39 14.05
N LEU A 640 -18.75 -24.03 15.21
CA LEU A 640 -17.99 -23.69 16.42
C LEU A 640 -17.17 -24.87 16.99
N VAL A 641 -17.72 -26.09 16.96
CA VAL A 641 -17.01 -27.29 17.41
C VAL A 641 -16.00 -27.74 16.34
N GLY A 642 -16.31 -27.54 15.06
CA GLY A 642 -15.42 -27.82 13.93
C GLY A 642 -14.17 -26.93 13.91
N GLU A 643 -14.28 -25.66 14.30
CA GLU A 643 -13.13 -24.76 14.51
C GLU A 643 -12.14 -25.30 15.53
N ARG A 644 -12.63 -26.10 16.49
CA ARG A 644 -11.81 -26.81 17.48
C ARG A 644 -11.36 -28.20 17.05
N ARG A 645 -11.54 -28.58 15.78
CA ARG A 645 -11.34 -29.96 15.29
C ARG A 645 -12.16 -30.99 16.07
N GLY A 646 -13.32 -30.57 16.55
CA GLY A 646 -14.30 -31.43 17.19
C GLY A 646 -15.36 -31.91 16.20
N GLU A 647 -16.24 -32.79 16.70
CA GLU A 647 -17.35 -33.36 15.96
C GLU A 647 -18.67 -33.15 16.71
N VAL A 648 -19.74 -32.90 15.96
CA VAL A 648 -21.11 -32.83 16.50
C VAL A 648 -22.00 -33.77 15.71
N SER A 649 -22.60 -34.73 16.41
CA SER A 649 -23.64 -35.64 15.91
C SER A 649 -24.97 -35.30 16.55
N ALA A 650 -26.05 -35.29 15.77
CA ALA A 650 -27.40 -35.08 16.26
C ALA A 650 -28.36 -35.97 15.47
N GLY A 651 -29.11 -36.84 16.13
CA GLY A 651 -29.96 -37.80 15.44
C GLY A 651 -30.97 -38.51 16.34
N ALA A 652 -31.98 -39.11 15.71
CA ALA A 652 -32.92 -39.99 16.38
C ALA A 652 -32.24 -41.33 16.73
N THR A 653 -32.52 -41.85 17.92
CA THR A 653 -32.09 -43.15 18.42
C THR A 653 -33.32 -44.02 18.70
N ASP A 654 -33.14 -45.32 18.90
CA ASP A 654 -34.23 -46.26 19.24
C ASP A 654 -35.01 -45.85 20.51
N PHE A 655 -34.41 -44.98 21.33
CA PHE A 655 -34.95 -44.52 22.61
C PHE A 655 -35.29 -43.03 22.63
N GLY A 656 -35.16 -42.30 21.52
CA GLY A 656 -35.50 -40.88 21.43
C GLY A 656 -34.59 -40.06 20.51
N PHE A 657 -34.00 -38.97 21.02
CA PHE A 657 -33.08 -38.11 20.26
C PHE A 657 -31.82 -37.84 21.07
N GLU A 658 -30.65 -37.81 20.41
CA GLU A 658 -29.35 -37.56 21.04
C GLU A 658 -28.60 -36.45 20.29
N LEU A 659 -28.11 -35.47 21.05
CA LEU A 659 -27.11 -34.49 20.63
C LEU A 659 -25.79 -34.81 21.31
N ARG A 660 -24.75 -35.07 20.53
CA ARG A 660 -23.42 -35.42 20.99
C ARG A 660 -22.39 -34.47 20.38
N ALA A 661 -21.58 -33.82 21.21
CA ALA A 661 -20.47 -32.99 20.79
C ALA A 661 -19.17 -33.44 21.46
N SER A 662 -18.08 -33.55 20.69
CA SER A 662 -16.76 -33.87 21.21
C SER A 662 -15.68 -32.97 20.63
N PHE A 663 -14.77 -32.47 21.45
CA PHE A 663 -13.66 -31.60 21.03
C PHE A 663 -12.42 -31.81 21.90
N PRO A 664 -11.19 -31.57 21.39
CA PRO A 664 -9.96 -31.65 22.18
C PRO A 664 -9.94 -30.56 23.27
N PRO A 665 -9.51 -30.85 24.52
CA PRO A 665 -9.44 -29.86 25.59
C PRO A 665 -8.32 -28.83 25.35
N HIS A 666 -8.44 -27.64 25.92
CA HIS A 666 -7.34 -26.67 25.89
C HIS A 666 -6.19 -27.17 26.80
N PRO A 667 -4.92 -26.97 26.40
CA PRO A 667 -3.80 -27.25 27.28
C PRO A 667 -3.93 -26.36 28.53
N ALA A 668 -3.94 -26.98 29.71
CA ALA A 668 -4.03 -26.24 30.96
C ALA A 668 -2.83 -25.27 31.07
N GLU A 669 -3.11 -23.97 31.22
CA GLU A 669 -2.08 -22.96 31.49
C GLU A 669 -1.28 -23.39 32.72
N GLN A 670 0.01 -23.70 32.53
CA GLN A 670 0.93 -23.86 33.64
C GLN A 670 1.18 -22.46 34.25
N PRO A 671 1.08 -22.29 35.58
CA PRO A 671 1.42 -21.03 36.19
C PRO A 671 2.89 -20.71 35.91
N VAL A 672 3.13 -19.60 35.21
CA VAL A 672 4.46 -19.08 34.93
C VAL A 672 5.12 -18.75 36.26
N VAL A 673 6.16 -19.50 36.62
CA VAL A 673 7.05 -19.15 37.73
C VAL A 673 7.86 -17.92 37.28
N PRO A 674 7.79 -16.78 37.99
CA PRO A 674 8.60 -15.62 37.63
C PRO A 674 10.07 -15.90 37.94
N THR A 675 10.94 -15.84 36.92
CA THR A 675 12.41 -15.83 37.07
C THR A 675 12.95 -14.43 37.22
#